data_AF-A0A8T2L7L2-F1
#
_entry.id   AF-A0A8T2L7L2-F1
#
_cell.length_a   1.000
_cell.length_b   1.000
_cell.length_c   1.000
_cell.angle_alpha   90.00
_cell.angle_beta   90.00
_cell.angle_gamma   90.00
#
_symmetry.space_group_name_H-M   'P 1'
#
loop_
_entity.id
_entity.type
_entity.pdbx_description
1 polymer ?
#
loop_
_entity_poly.entity_id
_entity_poly.type
_entity_poly.pdbx_seq_one_letter_code
_entity_poly.pdbx_strand_id
1 'polypeptide(L)'
;MNDLSALLQDLHCRPKKIKLNNCSIKWKGCAALASALCLNTSHLIELDLSENNLENSGVEQFCNLLRNSNCKLEKLELSKCSITGEGYAALASALKSNPSSNLKELDLRENSPGEQGVKLLTELTEDSENKLKMLRLLKSTAAEEACSFVTEVLKQNPLLLRELDLSGKIQGDSGMKKLSALLEDSHCRPSTIRLNRCTITAEGCASLASALCLNHLHLKYLYLSENKIGHHGVLKLCPLLTCSNLQILDLSFCSVTEDGYTSLAKALKSSHLTDLDLRGNDPGESGVKALTVLLDDRDCKLKVLKLLVTPAAEEAFAFLTKALNTNPLLLKELDLTGKIQGDAELKKWHYLLEDSHCKIKELRLNKCNLATESCETIASILNFDSNNVRKIDLSDNDLQDSGLQYLAAGLKRSKCKLETLKLNSCLMMESCSTLAEVLDIKDSLLRELDLSNNELQDNGMVQLSAGLKKSTIEVIRLNNCSITDVGCDAVASALHSNFSLKELDLDKNKIGQSGVQKLSDLLKNSNCALEKLKLSYNNIKQEGYTSLAAALQSNSSSKLKELDLCGNDPGDKGVQELFNLQRNSKHNLTLRLLKSTAAENAFAHLTKLLQANPLLLEELDLSGKIQGDSVMNQLSALLEDLHCRPKKLNLKNSRLTKQGCAALTSALCKNPSHLRELDLSGSETEKSAMEELCHVLRKGQFKLHQLKLSKCSISEKDCAALASALNSNPLHLIEMDLSENKLGDAGVKRLSELLHNSNCTLKKLNLSFCNISEEGYADLTSALQSNPTAHLRELDLRGNNPGEKGMKHLNDLQKDKNCKLALRLLSSPAAEEAFASLSKLLGTNPLLLRELDLSGKIQGDSSVKQLSNLMKDSHCILTKLR
;
A
#
# COMPACT_ATOMS: atom_id res chain seq x y z
N MET A 1 70.88 60.05 -7.35
CA MET A 1 71.52 58.86 -6.75
C MET A 1 73.04 59.00 -6.72
N ASN A 2 73.69 59.32 -7.84
CA ASN A 2 75.15 59.50 -7.91
C ASN A 2 75.69 60.51 -6.88
N ASP A 3 75.03 61.64 -6.66
CA ASP A 3 75.47 62.65 -5.68
C ASP A 3 75.38 62.14 -4.23
N LEU A 4 74.32 61.41 -3.90
CA LEU A 4 74.17 60.76 -2.60
C LEU A 4 75.21 59.64 -2.42
N SER A 5 75.46 58.86 -3.47
CA SER A 5 76.53 57.85 -3.46
C SER A 5 77.91 58.48 -3.25
N ALA A 6 78.21 59.61 -3.90
CA ALA A 6 79.45 60.35 -3.69
C ALA A 6 79.59 60.86 -2.24
N LEU A 7 78.50 61.38 -1.66
CA LEU A 7 78.47 61.80 -0.25
C LEU A 7 78.69 60.61 0.71
N LEU A 8 78.14 59.44 0.40
CA LEU A 8 78.30 58.23 1.21
C LEU A 8 79.70 57.62 1.13
N GLN A 9 80.48 57.91 0.08
CA GLN A 9 81.88 57.50 -0.04
C GLN A 9 82.83 58.30 0.87
N ASP A 10 82.43 59.49 1.33
CA ASP A 10 83.24 60.32 2.23
C ASP A 10 83.37 59.66 3.61
N LEU A 11 84.61 59.48 4.09
CA LEU A 11 84.93 58.82 5.37
C LEU A 11 84.37 59.53 6.62
N HIS A 12 83.98 60.80 6.50
CA HIS A 12 83.31 61.57 7.55
C HIS A 12 81.78 61.41 7.51
N CYS A 13 81.21 60.91 6.42
CA CYS A 13 79.79 60.60 6.30
C CYS A 13 79.49 59.28 7.04
N ARG A 14 78.82 59.36 8.19
CA ARG A 14 78.56 58.20 9.06
C ARG A 14 77.07 57.99 9.36
N PRO A 15 76.20 57.85 8.35
CA PRO A 15 74.79 57.66 8.58
C PRO A 15 74.54 56.28 9.19
N LYS A 16 73.86 56.25 10.33
CA LYS A 16 73.43 55.00 10.96
C LYS A 16 72.18 54.41 10.31
N LYS A 17 71.34 55.27 9.72
CA LYS A 17 70.06 54.88 9.09
C LYS A 17 69.91 55.61 7.77
N ILE A 18 69.56 54.88 6.71
CA ILE A 18 69.24 55.43 5.40
C ILE A 18 67.86 54.92 5.02
N LYS A 19 66.93 55.85 4.78
CA LYS A 19 65.58 55.54 4.29
C LYS A 19 65.42 56.13 2.90
N LEU A 20 65.23 55.27 1.92
CA LEU A 20 65.09 55.58 0.51
C LEU A 20 63.86 54.85 -0.06
N ASN A 21 62.85 54.62 0.78
CA ASN A 21 61.62 53.98 0.36
C ASN A 21 60.83 54.86 -0.63
N ASN A 22 60.19 54.23 -1.61
CA ASN A 22 59.38 54.90 -2.64
C ASN A 22 60.11 56.06 -3.37
N CYS A 23 61.40 55.88 -3.64
CA CYS A 23 62.24 56.88 -4.29
C CYS A 23 62.44 56.63 -5.79
N SER A 24 61.67 55.71 -6.38
CA SER A 24 61.79 55.26 -7.78
C SER A 24 63.20 54.78 -8.16
N ILE A 25 63.91 54.19 -7.20
CA ILE A 25 65.26 53.64 -7.41
C ILE A 25 65.16 52.37 -8.25
N LYS A 26 66.01 52.28 -9.28
CA LYS A 26 66.19 51.09 -10.13
C LYS A 26 67.55 50.45 -9.87
N TRP A 27 67.79 49.25 -10.40
CA TRP A 27 69.03 48.48 -10.19
C TRP A 27 70.34 49.27 -10.43
N LYS A 28 70.38 50.19 -11.40
CA LYS A 28 71.56 51.06 -11.64
C LYS A 28 71.88 51.97 -10.45
N GLY A 29 70.83 52.50 -9.81
CA GLY A 29 70.95 53.29 -8.58
C GLY A 29 71.42 52.44 -7.40
N CYS A 30 70.97 51.18 -7.33
CA CYS A 30 71.46 50.20 -6.35
C CYS A 30 72.93 49.89 -6.52
N ALA A 31 73.45 49.78 -7.75
CA ALA A 31 74.88 49.56 -8.00
C ALA A 31 75.72 50.73 -7.45
N ALA A 32 75.33 51.98 -7.74
CA ALA A 32 76.02 53.16 -7.23
C ALA A 32 75.92 53.27 -5.69
N LEU A 33 74.78 52.93 -5.11
CA LEU A 33 74.55 52.94 -3.66
C LEU A 33 75.33 51.83 -2.95
N ALA A 34 75.26 50.59 -3.45
CA ALA A 34 75.99 49.44 -2.90
C ALA A 34 77.51 49.63 -2.99
N SER A 35 78.02 50.17 -4.11
CA SER A 35 79.45 50.50 -4.26
C SER A 35 79.91 51.54 -3.24
N ALA A 36 79.12 52.62 -3.04
CA ALA A 36 79.42 53.64 -2.03
C ALA A 36 79.41 53.06 -0.61
N LEU A 37 78.41 52.25 -0.29
CA LEU A 37 78.30 51.61 1.01
C LEU A 37 79.40 50.57 1.26
N CYS A 38 79.89 49.87 0.23
CA CYS A 38 81.03 48.94 0.32
C CYS A 38 82.35 49.64 0.68
N LEU A 39 82.52 50.91 0.29
CA LEU A 39 83.71 51.71 0.62
C LEU A 39 83.65 52.31 2.03
N ASN A 40 82.45 52.51 2.58
CA ASN A 40 82.19 53.10 3.89
C ASN A 40 81.22 52.23 4.74
N THR A 41 81.59 50.97 4.94
CA THR A 41 80.70 49.90 5.48
C THR A 41 80.47 49.93 7.00
N SER A 42 81.26 50.70 7.74
CA SER A 42 81.42 50.50 9.20
C SER A 42 80.33 51.15 10.06
N HIS A 43 79.41 51.92 9.49
CA HIS A 43 78.50 52.77 10.27
C HIS A 43 77.01 52.55 10.01
N LEU A 44 76.62 51.99 8.86
CA LEU A 44 75.21 51.80 8.51
C LEU A 44 74.60 50.62 9.26
N ILE A 45 73.51 50.88 9.99
CA ILE A 45 72.77 49.90 10.80
C ILE A 45 71.44 49.54 10.15
N GLU A 46 70.75 50.51 9.54
CA GLU A 46 69.42 50.32 8.93
C GLU A 46 69.40 50.90 7.51
N LEU A 47 68.96 50.08 6.55
CA LEU A 47 68.74 50.47 5.16
C LEU A 47 67.32 50.09 4.74
N ASP A 48 66.53 51.09 4.38
CA ASP A 48 65.19 50.89 3.84
C ASP A 48 65.15 51.33 2.38
N LEU A 49 64.88 50.37 1.50
CA LEU A 49 64.76 50.52 0.06
C LEU A 49 63.39 50.05 -0.44
N SER A 50 62.42 49.94 0.44
CA SER A 50 61.09 49.41 0.12
C SER A 50 60.38 50.26 -0.95
N GLU A 51 59.44 49.65 -1.68
CA GLU A 51 58.66 50.30 -2.74
C GLU A 51 59.50 50.89 -3.89
N ASN A 52 60.64 50.26 -4.21
CA ASN A 52 61.46 50.62 -5.37
C ASN A 52 61.58 49.43 -6.33
N ASN A 53 61.52 49.64 -7.65
CA ASN A 53 61.59 48.54 -8.61
C ASN A 53 63.05 48.06 -8.82
N LEU A 54 63.57 47.34 -7.83
CA LEU A 54 64.97 46.89 -7.79
C LEU A 54 65.20 45.69 -8.72
N GLU A 55 64.21 44.79 -8.80
CA GLU A 55 64.31 43.49 -9.48
C GLU A 55 65.45 42.62 -8.92
N ASN A 56 65.64 41.41 -9.45
CA ASN A 56 66.72 40.51 -8.99
C ASN A 56 68.11 41.16 -9.14
N SER A 57 68.32 41.88 -10.24
CA SER A 57 69.60 42.56 -10.53
C SER A 57 69.94 43.65 -9.51
N GLY A 58 68.95 44.35 -8.96
CA GLY A 58 69.18 45.36 -7.91
C GLY A 58 69.56 44.73 -6.57
N VAL A 59 68.93 43.60 -6.22
CA VAL A 59 69.25 42.81 -5.03
C VAL A 59 70.66 42.22 -5.10
N GLU A 60 71.07 41.70 -6.25
CA GLU A 60 72.43 41.17 -6.46
C GLU A 60 73.53 42.20 -6.18
N GLN A 61 73.29 43.49 -6.44
CA GLN A 61 74.26 44.54 -6.10
C GLN A 61 74.47 44.64 -4.58
N PHE A 62 73.41 44.48 -3.79
CA PHE A 62 73.48 44.48 -2.33
C PHE A 62 73.97 43.16 -1.74
N CYS A 63 73.86 42.04 -2.45
CA CYS A 63 74.49 40.78 -2.03
C CYS A 63 76.00 40.94 -1.83
N ASN A 64 76.67 41.78 -2.63
CA ASN A 64 78.10 42.09 -2.44
C ASN A 64 78.36 42.85 -1.13
N LEU A 65 77.46 43.76 -0.74
CA LEU A 65 77.54 44.46 0.55
C LEU A 65 77.33 43.49 1.73
N LEU A 66 76.36 42.57 1.62
CA LEU A 66 76.08 41.57 2.64
C LEU A 66 77.20 40.52 2.77
N ARG A 67 77.95 40.24 1.69
CA ARG A 67 79.15 39.38 1.70
C ARG A 67 80.35 40.01 2.42
N ASN A 68 80.36 41.32 2.60
CA ASN A 68 81.47 42.03 3.24
C ASN A 68 81.44 41.82 4.77
N SER A 69 82.52 41.27 5.34
CA SER A 69 82.64 40.99 6.79
C SER A 69 82.62 42.25 7.67
N ASN A 70 82.91 43.43 7.09
CA ASN A 70 82.85 44.71 7.80
C ASN A 70 81.44 45.33 7.83
N CYS A 71 80.46 44.73 7.15
CA CYS A 71 79.09 45.23 7.11
C CYS A 71 78.46 45.23 8.52
N LYS A 72 78.08 46.41 9.01
CA LYS A 72 77.40 46.60 10.31
C LYS A 72 75.88 46.65 10.20
N LEU A 73 75.33 46.35 9.02
CA LEU A 73 73.89 46.41 8.76
C LEU A 73 73.17 45.39 9.64
N GLU A 74 72.26 45.86 10.47
CA GLU A 74 71.40 45.04 11.33
C GLU A 74 69.98 44.90 10.77
N LYS A 75 69.52 45.87 9.97
CA LYS A 75 68.17 45.88 9.41
C LYS A 75 68.17 46.27 7.94
N LEU A 76 67.56 45.43 7.11
CA LEU A 76 67.41 45.64 5.66
C LEU A 76 65.94 45.50 5.27
N GLU A 77 65.35 46.57 4.75
CA GLU A 77 63.98 46.55 4.22
C GLU A 77 63.99 46.65 2.69
N LEU A 78 63.40 45.64 2.06
CA LEU A 78 63.30 45.45 0.62
C LEU A 78 61.86 45.07 0.23
N SER A 79 60.88 45.58 0.96
CA SER A 79 59.47 45.26 0.70
C SER A 79 59.01 45.85 -0.64
N LYS A 80 58.19 45.12 -1.41
CA LYS A 80 57.61 45.58 -2.69
C LYS A 80 58.67 46.09 -3.68
N CYS A 81 59.69 45.25 -3.89
CA CYS A 81 60.86 45.56 -4.72
C CYS A 81 60.95 44.77 -6.04
N SER A 82 59.86 44.07 -6.42
CA SER A 82 59.79 43.19 -7.59
C SER A 82 60.82 42.06 -7.57
N ILE A 83 61.15 41.55 -6.38
CA ILE A 83 62.15 40.49 -6.20
C ILE A 83 61.49 39.13 -6.45
N THR A 84 62.10 38.29 -7.28
CA THR A 84 61.63 36.91 -7.53
C THR A 84 62.46 35.89 -6.75
N GLY A 85 62.13 34.60 -6.85
CA GLY A 85 62.84 33.55 -6.12
C GLY A 85 64.35 33.48 -6.37
N GLU A 86 64.83 33.93 -7.53
CA GLU A 86 66.26 34.08 -7.82
C GLU A 86 66.92 35.13 -6.92
N GLY A 87 66.28 36.31 -6.74
CA GLY A 87 66.77 37.34 -5.84
C GLY A 87 66.76 36.91 -4.37
N TYR A 88 65.76 36.12 -3.96
CA TYR A 88 65.72 35.50 -2.63
C TYR A 88 66.86 34.49 -2.44
N ALA A 89 67.10 33.63 -3.44
CA ALA A 89 68.22 32.69 -3.42
C ALA A 89 69.57 33.39 -3.38
N ALA A 90 69.72 34.52 -4.09
CA ALA A 90 70.92 35.34 -4.08
C ALA A 90 71.18 35.95 -2.68
N LEU A 91 70.14 36.49 -2.02
CA LEU A 91 70.23 36.99 -0.64
C LEU A 91 70.60 35.87 0.33
N ALA A 92 69.97 34.70 0.19
CA ALA A 92 70.27 33.55 1.02
C ALA A 92 71.73 33.11 0.85
N SER A 93 72.20 32.99 -0.40
CA SER A 93 73.59 32.66 -0.71
C SER A 93 74.57 33.68 -0.14
N ALA A 94 74.28 34.97 -0.26
CA ALA A 94 75.11 36.05 0.28
C ALA A 94 75.24 35.98 1.81
N LEU A 95 74.13 35.78 2.52
CA LEU A 95 74.13 35.64 3.97
C LEU A 95 74.84 34.35 4.42
N LYS A 96 74.62 33.23 3.73
CA LYS A 96 75.31 31.96 4.01
C LYS A 96 76.84 32.07 3.85
N SER A 97 77.29 32.85 2.86
CA SER A 97 78.72 33.08 2.61
C SER A 97 79.39 34.04 3.60
N ASN A 98 78.62 34.73 4.46
CA ASN A 98 79.13 35.61 5.50
C ASN A 98 78.56 35.25 6.88
N PRO A 99 79.14 34.25 7.58
CA PRO A 99 78.72 33.84 8.92
C PRO A 99 78.83 34.96 9.96
N SER A 100 79.68 35.98 9.70
CA SER A 100 79.89 37.11 10.61
C SER A 100 78.86 38.24 10.45
N SER A 101 77.91 38.11 9.52
CA SER A 101 76.85 39.10 9.24
C SER A 101 76.20 39.62 10.52
N ASN A 102 75.92 40.92 10.56
CA ASN A 102 75.22 41.57 11.68
C ASN A 102 73.71 41.70 11.45
N LEU A 103 73.21 41.21 10.31
CA LEU A 103 71.81 41.35 9.92
C LEU A 103 70.92 40.57 10.90
N LYS A 104 70.01 41.30 11.57
CA LYS A 104 69.04 40.78 12.53
C LYS A 104 67.62 40.80 11.98
N GLU A 105 67.30 41.77 11.13
CA GLU A 105 65.98 41.95 10.52
C GLU A 105 66.07 42.09 9.00
N LEU A 106 65.31 41.28 8.27
CA LEU A 106 65.18 41.32 6.81
C LEU A 106 63.70 41.35 6.44
N ASP A 107 63.26 42.45 5.84
CA ASP A 107 61.89 42.62 5.36
C ASP A 107 61.83 42.45 3.85
N LEU A 108 61.14 41.40 3.40
CA LEU A 108 60.96 41.06 1.99
C LEU A 108 59.48 40.96 1.62
N ARG A 109 58.57 41.53 2.41
CA ARG A 109 57.12 41.47 2.16
C ARG A 109 56.75 42.05 0.81
N GLU A 110 55.62 41.61 0.25
CA GLU A 110 55.12 42.07 -1.07
C GLU A 110 56.09 41.80 -2.26
N ASN A 111 56.92 40.77 -2.16
CA ASN A 111 57.72 40.26 -3.27
C ASN A 111 57.30 38.82 -3.64
N SER A 112 58.03 38.15 -4.53
CA SER A 112 57.70 36.81 -5.04
C SER A 112 58.80 35.79 -4.73
N PRO A 113 58.84 35.19 -3.52
CA PRO A 113 59.95 34.37 -3.03
C PRO A 113 60.14 33.04 -3.78
N GLY A 114 59.09 32.50 -4.40
CA GLY A 114 59.12 31.13 -4.95
C GLY A 114 59.41 30.05 -3.89
N GLU A 115 59.27 28.78 -4.26
CA GLU A 115 59.47 27.66 -3.31
C GLU A 115 60.93 27.56 -2.84
N GLN A 116 61.87 27.71 -3.79
CA GLN A 116 63.31 27.66 -3.50
C GLN A 116 63.77 28.83 -2.63
N GLY A 117 63.26 30.04 -2.85
CA GLY A 117 63.63 31.21 -2.05
C GLY A 117 63.10 31.15 -0.62
N VAL A 118 61.86 30.70 -0.41
CA VAL A 118 61.32 30.45 0.94
C VAL A 118 62.17 29.39 1.65
N LYS A 119 62.49 28.27 0.97
CA LYS A 119 63.28 27.18 1.56
C LYS A 119 64.66 27.67 2.03
N LEU A 120 65.41 28.31 1.13
CA LEU A 120 66.77 28.77 1.42
C LEU A 120 66.84 29.82 2.54
N LEU A 121 65.88 30.76 2.59
CA LEU A 121 65.84 31.74 3.66
C LEU A 121 65.34 31.17 4.99
N THR A 122 64.46 30.17 4.97
CA THR A 122 64.00 29.49 6.19
C THR A 122 65.12 28.65 6.80
N GLU A 123 65.86 27.88 5.99
CA GLU A 123 67.05 27.12 6.43
C GLU A 123 68.09 28.04 7.09
N LEU A 124 68.23 29.28 6.59
CA LEU A 124 69.13 30.26 7.18
C LEU A 124 68.68 30.76 8.55
N THR A 125 67.37 30.88 8.79
CA THR A 125 66.84 31.30 10.10
C THR A 125 66.85 30.16 11.13
N GLU A 126 66.97 28.92 10.69
CA GLU A 126 67.12 27.74 11.57
C GLU A 126 68.58 27.46 11.98
N ASP A 127 69.55 28.04 11.28
CA ASP A 127 70.99 27.93 11.59
C ASP A 127 71.35 28.73 12.86
N SER A 128 71.85 28.04 13.90
CA SER A 128 72.20 28.63 15.19
C SER A 128 73.33 29.66 15.12
N GLU A 129 74.17 29.61 14.08
CA GLU A 129 75.27 30.55 13.86
C GLU A 129 74.80 31.84 13.17
N ASN A 130 73.58 31.86 12.62
CA ASN A 130 73.04 33.02 11.94
C ASN A 130 72.43 34.05 12.92
N LYS A 131 72.76 35.33 12.74
CA LYS A 131 72.23 36.43 13.57
C LYS A 131 70.86 36.93 13.11
N LEU A 132 70.35 36.47 11.97
CA LEU A 132 69.05 36.87 11.43
C LEU A 132 67.92 36.29 12.29
N LYS A 133 67.26 37.14 13.08
CA LYS A 133 66.20 36.76 14.03
C LYS A 133 64.80 37.09 13.56
N MET A 134 64.66 38.03 12.63
CA MET A 134 63.37 38.51 12.15
C MET A 134 63.38 38.55 10.62
N LEU A 135 62.69 37.59 10.00
CA LEU A 135 62.47 37.53 8.56
C LEU A 135 60.98 37.78 8.30
N ARG A 136 60.64 38.81 7.51
CA ARG A 136 59.26 39.09 7.10
C ARG A 136 59.05 38.74 5.64
N LEU A 137 58.17 37.78 5.36
CA LEU A 137 57.85 37.27 4.03
C LEU A 137 56.38 37.55 3.65
N LEU A 138 55.48 37.51 4.62
CA LEU A 138 54.03 37.56 4.42
C LEU A 138 53.49 38.99 4.49
N LYS A 139 52.43 39.26 3.73
CA LYS A 139 51.91 40.61 3.49
C LYS A 139 51.39 41.30 4.75
N SER A 140 50.97 40.54 5.76
CA SER A 140 50.40 41.09 6.99
C SER A 140 51.05 40.48 8.23
N THR A 141 51.05 41.23 9.33
CA THR A 141 51.49 40.72 10.63
C THR A 141 50.60 39.58 11.11
N ALA A 142 49.30 39.61 10.80
CA ALA A 142 48.38 38.53 11.08
C ALA A 142 48.76 37.24 10.33
N ALA A 143 49.21 37.34 9.08
CA ALA A 143 49.69 36.19 8.31
C ALA A 143 51.01 35.63 8.88
N GLU A 144 51.92 36.47 9.36
CA GLU A 144 53.16 36.04 10.06
C GLU A 144 52.86 35.31 11.36
N GLU A 145 51.99 35.86 12.20
CA GLU A 145 51.55 35.22 13.45
C GLU A 145 50.85 33.88 13.17
N ALA A 146 50.03 33.84 12.12
CA ALA A 146 49.38 32.62 11.68
C ALA A 146 50.37 31.59 11.13
N CYS A 147 51.38 32.02 10.36
CA CYS A 147 52.45 31.15 9.85
C CYS A 147 53.25 30.52 10.99
N SER A 148 53.61 31.33 12.00
CA SER A 148 54.30 30.85 13.20
C SER A 148 53.44 29.84 13.97
N PHE A 149 52.16 30.15 14.20
CA PHE A 149 51.21 29.25 14.84
C PHE A 149 51.09 27.91 14.10
N VAL A 150 50.91 27.95 12.77
CA VAL A 150 50.79 26.73 11.95
C VAL A 150 52.11 25.96 11.91
N THR A 151 53.26 26.64 11.87
CA THR A 151 54.59 26.03 11.95
C THR A 151 54.77 25.31 13.28
N GLU A 152 54.34 25.90 14.40
CA GLU A 152 54.39 25.26 15.71
C GLU A 152 53.53 23.99 15.76
N VAL A 153 52.37 24.01 15.09
CA VAL A 153 51.44 22.88 15.02
C VAL A 153 51.96 21.75 14.12
N LEU A 154 52.50 22.08 12.94
CA LEU A 154 52.98 21.10 11.95
C LEU A 154 54.44 20.70 12.14
N LYS A 155 55.21 21.45 12.95
CA LYS A 155 56.67 21.35 13.07
C LYS A 155 57.41 21.54 11.75
N GLN A 156 56.77 22.18 10.77
CA GLN A 156 57.28 22.45 9.42
C GLN A 156 56.71 23.77 8.93
N ASN A 157 57.48 24.50 8.12
CA ASN A 157 57.03 25.77 7.54
C ASN A 157 55.88 25.50 6.54
N PRO A 158 54.65 26.02 6.77
CA PRO A 158 53.48 25.76 5.93
C PRO A 158 53.60 26.33 4.52
N LEU A 159 54.49 27.29 4.27
CA LEU A 159 54.74 27.85 2.95
C LEU A 159 55.46 26.87 2.01
N LEU A 160 56.08 25.82 2.55
CA LEU A 160 56.74 24.76 1.80
C LEU A 160 55.83 23.54 1.54
N LEU A 161 54.63 23.52 2.12
CA LEU A 161 53.74 22.37 2.09
C LEU A 161 52.62 22.54 1.07
N ARG A 162 52.38 21.48 0.29
CA ARG A 162 51.20 21.36 -0.59
C ARG A 162 50.03 20.69 0.11
N GLU A 163 50.30 19.95 1.19
CA GLU A 163 49.29 19.36 2.05
C GLU A 163 49.44 19.88 3.47
N LEU A 164 48.39 20.52 3.97
CA LEU A 164 48.30 20.97 5.35
C LEU A 164 47.35 20.05 6.10
N ASP A 165 47.91 19.08 6.82
CA ASP A 165 47.15 18.22 7.71
C ASP A 165 47.13 18.75 9.15
N LEU A 166 46.05 19.47 9.45
CA LEU A 166 45.78 20.11 10.72
C LEU A 166 44.66 19.39 11.51
N SER A 167 44.25 18.20 11.05
CA SER A 167 43.17 17.41 11.63
C SER A 167 43.40 17.14 13.11
N GLY A 168 42.46 17.56 13.96
CA GLY A 168 42.55 17.46 15.43
C GLY A 168 43.62 18.35 16.08
N LYS A 169 44.50 19.00 15.30
CA LYS A 169 45.63 19.80 15.80
C LYS A 169 45.25 21.27 16.04
N ILE A 170 44.30 21.79 15.27
CA ILE A 170 43.67 23.08 15.54
C ILE A 170 42.29 22.86 16.15
N GLN A 171 41.86 23.77 17.02
CA GLN A 171 40.59 23.66 17.74
C GLN A 171 39.76 24.94 17.62
N GLY A 172 38.48 24.75 17.26
CA GLY A 172 37.47 25.78 17.17
C GLY A 172 37.70 26.85 16.11
N ASP A 173 36.81 27.83 16.09
CA ASP A 173 36.81 28.90 15.10
C ASP A 173 37.97 29.89 15.29
N SER A 174 38.53 30.00 16.51
CA SER A 174 39.69 30.84 16.78
C SER A 174 40.96 30.32 16.09
N GLY A 175 41.18 29.01 16.11
CA GLY A 175 42.23 28.35 15.33
C GLY A 175 42.02 28.54 13.83
N MET A 176 40.76 28.45 13.38
CA MET A 176 40.43 28.68 11.97
C MET A 176 40.64 30.12 11.51
N LYS A 177 40.32 31.12 12.34
CA LYS A 177 40.60 32.54 12.01
C LYS A 177 42.09 32.79 11.81
N LYS A 178 42.93 32.21 12.68
CA LYS A 178 44.39 32.27 12.52
C LYS A 178 44.80 31.61 11.20
N LEU A 179 44.37 30.38 10.94
CA LEU A 179 44.70 29.71 9.67
C LEU A 179 44.19 30.50 8.45
N SER A 180 43.02 31.11 8.54
CA SER A 180 42.43 31.91 7.45
C SER A 180 43.31 33.11 7.10
N ALA A 181 43.89 33.80 8.09
CA ALA A 181 44.82 34.91 7.85
C ALA A 181 46.09 34.46 7.08
N LEU A 182 46.55 33.22 7.28
CA LEU A 182 47.65 32.65 6.49
C LEU A 182 47.19 32.29 5.07
N LEU A 183 46.00 31.71 4.92
CA LEU A 183 45.45 31.28 3.63
C LEU A 183 45.09 32.46 2.70
N GLU A 184 44.76 33.62 3.27
CA GLU A 184 44.58 34.88 2.52
C GLU A 184 45.88 35.36 1.85
N ASP A 185 47.03 34.97 2.40
CA ASP A 185 48.31 35.35 1.83
C ASP A 185 48.63 34.53 0.58
N SER A 186 48.99 35.21 -0.51
CA SER A 186 49.28 34.61 -1.81
C SER A 186 50.49 33.67 -1.82
N HIS A 187 51.31 33.65 -0.75
CA HIS A 187 52.43 32.73 -0.62
C HIS A 187 52.01 31.36 -0.05
N CYS A 188 50.92 31.30 0.71
CA CYS A 188 50.37 30.03 1.19
C CYS A 188 49.59 29.36 0.05
N ARG A 189 50.08 28.23 -0.48
CA ARG A 189 49.50 27.60 -1.68
C ARG A 189 49.29 26.09 -1.53
N PRO A 190 48.50 25.66 -0.54
CA PRO A 190 48.18 24.24 -0.37
C PRO A 190 47.24 23.77 -1.48
N SER A 191 47.49 22.56 -2.00
CA SER A 191 46.54 21.82 -2.83
C SER A 191 45.58 20.98 -2.01
N THR A 192 46.00 20.58 -0.80
CA THR A 192 45.23 19.75 0.13
C THR A 192 45.18 20.41 1.49
N ILE A 193 43.99 20.54 2.06
CA ILE A 193 43.79 20.98 3.44
C ILE A 193 42.95 19.92 4.16
N ARG A 194 43.47 19.40 5.27
CA ARG A 194 42.73 18.48 6.16
C ARG A 194 42.52 19.14 7.52
N LEU A 195 41.27 19.24 7.91
CA LEU A 195 40.80 19.92 9.11
C LEU A 195 39.76 19.04 9.83
N ASN A 196 39.95 17.73 9.78
CA ASN A 196 39.00 16.80 10.37
C ASN A 196 39.07 16.88 11.91
N ARG A 197 37.94 16.73 12.60
CA ARG A 197 37.87 16.75 14.08
C ARG A 197 38.45 18.03 14.72
N CYS A 198 38.25 19.18 14.09
CA CYS A 198 38.77 20.48 14.55
C CYS A 198 37.73 21.33 15.29
N THR A 199 36.54 20.79 15.56
CA THR A 199 35.40 21.47 16.22
C THR A 199 34.96 22.78 15.54
N ILE A 200 35.17 22.88 14.22
CA ILE A 200 34.84 24.04 13.39
C ILE A 200 33.33 24.23 13.30
N THR A 201 32.86 25.47 13.41
CA THR A 201 31.45 25.84 13.25
C THR A 201 31.23 26.69 11.98
N ALA A 202 30.01 27.20 11.81
CA ALA A 202 29.69 28.11 10.71
C ALA A 202 30.57 29.36 10.65
N GLU A 203 31.06 29.85 11.79
CA GLU A 203 31.96 31.02 11.85
C GLU A 203 33.35 30.70 11.28
N GLY A 204 33.92 29.56 11.65
CA GLY A 204 35.18 29.09 11.08
C GLY A 204 35.05 28.79 9.59
N CYS A 205 33.93 28.22 9.14
CA CYS A 205 33.65 28.03 7.72
C CYS A 205 33.56 29.35 6.93
N ALA A 206 32.96 30.40 7.52
CA ALA A 206 32.93 31.72 6.89
C ALA A 206 34.33 32.31 6.72
N SER A 207 35.16 32.20 7.75
CA SER A 207 36.56 32.66 7.71
C SER A 207 37.36 31.89 6.65
N LEU A 208 37.21 30.56 6.64
CA LEU A 208 37.87 29.67 5.69
C LEU A 208 37.45 29.95 4.24
N ALA A 209 36.15 30.05 3.97
CA ALA A 209 35.62 30.30 2.64
C ALA A 209 36.07 31.67 2.10
N SER A 210 36.06 32.70 2.96
CA SER A 210 36.55 34.04 2.60
C SER A 210 38.01 34.01 2.18
N ALA A 211 38.87 33.40 3.01
CA ALA A 211 40.30 33.28 2.72
C ALA A 211 40.57 32.51 1.43
N LEU A 212 39.90 31.37 1.27
CA LEU A 212 40.12 30.50 0.11
C LEU A 212 39.55 31.09 -1.18
N CYS A 213 38.46 31.87 -1.19
CA CYS A 213 38.03 32.54 -2.42
C CYS A 213 39.02 33.64 -2.87
N LEU A 214 39.81 34.24 -1.97
CA LEU A 214 40.88 35.18 -2.34
C LEU A 214 42.11 34.47 -2.93
N ASN A 215 42.32 33.19 -2.62
CA ASN A 215 43.49 32.40 -3.01
C ASN A 215 43.12 30.99 -3.53
N HIS A 216 42.10 30.92 -4.39
CA HIS A 216 41.40 29.69 -4.75
C HIS A 216 42.09 28.82 -5.81
N LEU A 217 43.13 29.35 -6.49
CA LEU A 217 43.69 28.73 -7.70
C LEU A 217 44.37 27.38 -7.46
N HIS A 218 44.78 27.10 -6.22
CA HIS A 218 45.63 25.95 -5.90
C HIS A 218 44.91 24.80 -5.19
N LEU A 219 43.82 25.09 -4.47
CA LEU A 219 43.14 24.10 -3.65
C LEU A 219 42.34 23.11 -4.51
N LYS A 220 42.59 21.82 -4.30
CA LYS A 220 41.88 20.71 -4.96
C LYS A 220 41.15 19.80 -3.97
N TYR A 221 41.66 19.67 -2.75
CA TYR A 221 41.16 18.71 -1.78
C TYR A 221 40.92 19.38 -0.43
N LEU A 222 39.69 19.33 0.06
CA LEU A 222 39.30 19.90 1.34
C LEU A 222 38.58 18.86 2.19
N TYR A 223 39.18 18.50 3.32
CA TYR A 223 38.62 17.55 4.26
C TYR A 223 38.22 18.26 5.56
N LEU A 224 36.94 18.18 5.89
CA LEU A 224 36.30 18.88 7.01
C LEU A 224 35.47 17.93 7.87
N SER A 225 35.70 16.62 7.81
CA SER A 225 34.86 15.63 8.49
C SER A 225 34.90 15.73 10.01
N GLU A 226 33.81 15.30 10.65
CA GLU A 226 33.65 15.29 12.11
C GLU A 226 33.80 16.69 12.76
N ASN A 227 33.25 17.73 12.11
CA ASN A 227 33.15 19.09 12.63
C ASN A 227 31.69 19.47 12.96
N LYS A 228 31.45 20.65 13.53
CA LYS A 228 30.11 21.16 13.88
C LYS A 228 29.61 22.21 12.87
N ILE A 229 29.80 21.91 11.58
CA ILE A 229 29.57 22.86 10.49
C ILE A 229 28.07 23.19 10.35
N GLY A 230 27.22 22.16 10.36
CA GLY A 230 25.77 22.31 10.18
C GLY A 230 25.38 22.93 8.82
N HIS A 231 24.08 23.16 8.62
CA HIS A 231 23.59 23.81 7.40
C HIS A 231 24.06 25.26 7.27
N HIS A 232 24.18 25.99 8.37
CA HIS A 232 24.70 27.37 8.37
C HIS A 232 26.16 27.44 7.89
N GLY A 233 27.02 26.49 8.30
CA GLY A 233 28.40 26.46 7.83
C GLY A 233 28.51 26.03 6.37
N VAL A 234 27.70 25.07 5.94
CA VAL A 234 27.60 24.68 4.53
C VAL A 234 27.22 25.86 3.64
N LEU A 235 26.24 26.66 4.05
CA LEU A 235 25.86 27.90 3.33
C LEU A 235 27.04 28.87 3.16
N LYS A 236 27.94 28.94 4.15
CA LYS A 236 29.17 29.76 4.07
C LYS A 236 30.22 29.15 3.16
N LEU A 237 30.25 27.83 3.00
CA LEU A 237 31.15 27.13 2.07
C LEU A 237 30.64 27.15 0.62
N CYS A 238 29.34 27.34 0.37
CA CYS A 238 28.78 27.35 -1.00
C CYS A 238 29.51 28.28 -1.99
N PRO A 239 29.87 29.55 -1.64
CA PRO A 239 30.65 30.42 -2.53
C PRO A 239 31.99 29.81 -2.95
N LEU A 240 32.66 29.10 -2.04
CA LEU A 240 33.94 28.43 -2.32
C LEU A 240 33.80 27.39 -3.43
N LEU A 241 32.70 26.64 -3.45
CA LEU A 241 32.44 25.62 -4.47
C LEU A 241 32.26 26.21 -5.87
N THR A 242 31.79 27.47 -5.94
CA THR A 242 31.57 28.18 -7.21
C THR A 242 32.80 28.98 -7.67
N CYS A 243 33.63 29.46 -6.74
CA CYS A 243 34.78 30.33 -7.02
C CYS A 243 36.09 29.55 -7.23
N SER A 244 36.15 28.26 -6.88
CA SER A 244 37.39 27.48 -6.86
C SER A 244 37.41 26.28 -7.80
N ASN A 245 38.59 25.66 -7.95
CA ASN A 245 38.82 24.41 -8.68
C ASN A 245 38.81 23.19 -7.76
N LEU A 246 38.07 23.26 -6.65
CA LEU A 246 37.97 22.17 -5.68
C LEU A 246 37.39 20.92 -6.35
N GLN A 247 38.07 19.78 -6.20
CA GLN A 247 37.71 18.49 -6.79
C GLN A 247 37.07 17.56 -5.76
N ILE A 248 37.60 17.54 -4.53
CA ILE A 248 37.10 16.68 -3.45
C ILE A 248 36.75 17.53 -2.23
N LEU A 249 35.56 17.27 -1.69
CA LEU A 249 35.08 17.83 -0.44
C LEU A 249 34.56 16.72 0.47
N ASP A 250 35.10 16.63 1.68
CA ASP A 250 34.60 15.74 2.72
C ASP A 250 33.91 16.55 3.83
N LEU A 251 32.60 16.41 3.92
CA LEU A 251 31.72 16.98 4.95
C LEU A 251 31.04 15.87 5.75
N SER A 252 31.63 14.68 5.83
CA SER A 252 31.05 13.58 6.60
C SER A 252 30.97 13.91 8.10
N PHE A 253 29.91 13.46 8.77
CA PHE A 253 29.64 13.66 10.20
C PHE A 253 29.73 15.13 10.63
N CYS A 254 29.20 16.04 9.81
CA CYS A 254 29.24 17.49 10.03
C CYS A 254 27.95 18.11 10.55
N SER A 255 26.98 17.26 10.95
CA SER A 255 25.63 17.66 11.39
C SER A 255 24.87 18.48 10.34
N VAL A 256 25.10 18.21 9.05
CA VAL A 256 24.41 18.90 7.95
C VAL A 256 22.95 18.44 7.90
N THR A 257 22.02 19.40 7.87
CA THR A 257 20.57 19.16 7.79
C THR A 257 20.05 19.37 6.37
N GLU A 258 18.76 19.10 6.13
CA GLU A 258 18.13 19.18 4.80
C GLU A 258 18.34 20.52 4.06
N ASP A 259 18.39 21.64 4.79
CA ASP A 259 18.67 22.97 4.24
C ASP A 259 20.10 23.09 3.70
N GLY A 260 21.06 22.44 4.37
CA GLY A 260 22.45 22.39 3.94
C GLY A 260 22.59 21.59 2.65
N TYR A 261 21.93 20.43 2.56
CA TYR A 261 21.88 19.62 1.34
C TYR A 261 21.25 20.37 0.16
N THR A 262 20.13 21.06 0.41
CA THR A 262 19.48 21.88 -0.62
C THR A 262 20.39 23.00 -1.13
N SER A 263 21.16 23.61 -0.22
CA SER A 263 22.12 24.66 -0.55
C SER A 263 23.33 24.13 -1.33
N LEU A 264 23.87 22.97 -0.92
CA LEU A 264 24.91 22.25 -1.67
C LEU A 264 24.42 21.92 -3.08
N ALA A 265 23.22 21.35 -3.20
CA ALA A 265 22.67 20.96 -4.50
C ALA A 265 22.60 22.15 -5.47
N LYS A 266 22.27 23.35 -4.99
CA LYS A 266 22.29 24.58 -5.80
C LYS A 266 23.70 24.99 -6.20
N ALA A 267 24.64 24.99 -5.26
CA ALA A 267 26.03 25.40 -5.51
C ALA A 267 26.79 24.44 -6.43
N LEU A 268 26.48 23.14 -6.36
CA LEU A 268 27.18 22.10 -7.10
C LEU A 268 26.92 22.16 -8.62
N LYS A 269 25.79 22.74 -9.06
CA LYS A 269 25.46 22.91 -10.48
C LYS A 269 26.53 23.67 -11.26
N SER A 270 27.18 24.63 -10.62
CA SER A 270 28.23 25.47 -11.21
C SER A 270 29.61 25.20 -10.62
N SER A 271 29.81 24.05 -9.96
CA SER A 271 31.07 23.70 -9.29
C SER A 271 31.94 22.77 -10.14
N HIS A 272 33.24 22.70 -9.80
CA HIS A 272 34.19 21.74 -10.38
C HIS A 272 34.33 20.45 -9.57
N LEU A 273 33.45 20.26 -8.57
CA LEU A 273 33.56 19.17 -7.61
C LEU A 273 33.23 17.83 -8.28
N THR A 274 34.13 16.85 -8.13
CA THR A 274 33.94 15.49 -8.65
C THR A 274 33.58 14.50 -7.55
N ASP A 275 34.02 14.74 -6.32
CA ASP A 275 33.82 13.81 -5.20
C ASP A 275 33.30 14.57 -3.97
N LEU A 276 32.18 14.11 -3.44
CA LEU A 276 31.54 14.69 -2.26
C LEU A 276 31.20 13.59 -1.27
N ASP A 277 31.74 13.72 -0.06
CA ASP A 277 31.40 12.84 1.06
C ASP A 277 30.48 13.57 2.05
N LEU A 278 29.27 13.05 2.21
CA LEU A 278 28.23 13.58 3.09
C LEU A 278 27.73 12.54 4.09
N ARG A 279 28.47 11.44 4.29
CA ARG A 279 28.06 10.35 5.20
C ARG A 279 27.85 10.84 6.62
N GLY A 280 26.89 10.24 7.33
CA GLY A 280 26.63 10.56 8.74
C GLY A 280 26.01 11.95 8.99
N ASN A 281 25.31 12.51 8.00
CA ASN A 281 24.53 13.73 8.12
C ASN A 281 23.03 13.41 7.94
N ASP A 282 22.14 14.42 7.94
CA ASP A 282 20.70 14.21 7.73
C ASP A 282 20.18 15.03 6.54
N PRO A 283 20.01 14.42 5.36
CA PRO A 283 19.52 15.11 4.17
C PRO A 283 18.03 15.46 4.25
N GLY A 284 17.25 14.86 5.15
CA GLY A 284 15.79 14.97 5.14
C GLY A 284 15.17 14.63 3.77
N GLU A 285 13.88 14.89 3.63
CA GLU A 285 13.19 14.63 2.36
C GLU A 285 13.59 15.65 1.29
N SER A 286 13.73 16.92 1.68
CA SER A 286 14.03 18.04 0.78
C SER A 286 15.44 17.94 0.20
N GLY A 287 16.42 17.57 1.02
CA GLY A 287 17.80 17.39 0.58
C GLY A 287 17.98 16.18 -0.34
N VAL A 288 17.33 15.04 -0.04
CA VAL A 288 17.35 13.87 -0.96
C VAL A 288 16.74 14.23 -2.32
N LYS A 289 15.62 14.96 -2.34
CA LYS A 289 15.02 15.46 -3.59
C LYS A 289 15.96 16.38 -4.36
N ALA A 290 16.57 17.35 -3.67
CA ALA A 290 17.49 18.30 -4.29
C ALA A 290 18.72 17.60 -4.88
N LEU A 291 19.29 16.62 -4.18
CA LEU A 291 20.40 15.80 -4.68
C LEU A 291 20.00 14.93 -5.87
N THR A 292 18.81 14.32 -5.83
CA THR A 292 18.31 13.50 -6.95
C THR A 292 18.21 14.34 -8.22
N VAL A 293 17.62 15.54 -8.12
CA VAL A 293 17.52 16.49 -9.25
C VAL A 293 18.89 16.97 -9.73
N LEU A 294 19.84 17.18 -8.82
CA LEU A 294 21.22 17.56 -9.18
C LEU A 294 21.92 16.46 -9.98
N LEU A 295 21.76 15.19 -9.61
CA LEU A 295 22.45 14.08 -10.27
C LEU A 295 21.95 13.84 -11.70
N ASP A 296 20.72 14.23 -12.00
CA ASP A 296 20.15 14.21 -13.36
C ASP A 296 20.53 15.46 -14.19
N ASP A 297 21.11 16.49 -13.56
CA ASP A 297 21.50 17.74 -14.21
C ASP A 297 22.77 17.55 -15.06
N ARG A 298 22.73 17.96 -16.33
CA ARG A 298 23.87 17.80 -17.27
C ARG A 298 25.08 18.65 -16.90
N ASP A 299 24.87 19.73 -16.16
CA ASP A 299 25.95 20.61 -15.74
C ASP A 299 26.67 20.08 -14.50
N CYS A 300 26.07 19.13 -13.77
CA CYS A 300 26.68 18.50 -12.61
C CYS A 300 27.98 17.76 -12.99
N LYS A 301 29.09 18.13 -12.33
CA LYS A 301 30.41 17.49 -12.52
C LYS A 301 30.71 16.37 -11.53
N LEU A 302 29.78 16.13 -10.59
CA LEU A 302 29.94 15.15 -9.53
C LEU A 302 29.93 13.73 -10.10
N LYS A 303 30.97 12.97 -9.78
CA LYS A 303 31.15 11.56 -10.18
C LYS A 303 30.91 10.61 -9.04
N VAL A 304 31.29 11.03 -7.82
CA VAL A 304 31.18 10.23 -6.61
C VAL A 304 30.45 11.04 -5.56
N LEU A 305 29.29 10.52 -5.12
CA LEU A 305 28.56 11.02 -3.96
C LEU A 305 28.49 9.89 -2.94
N LYS A 306 29.04 10.11 -1.74
CA LYS A 306 28.90 9.17 -0.62
C LYS A 306 27.88 9.74 0.35
N LEU A 307 26.76 9.04 0.49
CA LEU A 307 25.66 9.47 1.34
C LEU A 307 25.44 8.50 2.50
N LEU A 308 25.49 7.20 2.22
CA LEU A 308 25.20 6.14 3.18
C LEU A 308 26.45 5.71 3.94
N VAL A 309 26.26 5.26 5.18
CA VAL A 309 27.35 5.07 6.13
C VAL A 309 28.28 3.94 5.69
N THR A 310 27.71 2.84 5.18
CA THR A 310 28.46 1.64 4.79
C THR A 310 28.45 1.43 3.28
N PRO A 311 29.53 0.85 2.70
CA PRO A 311 29.54 0.47 1.29
C PRO A 311 28.41 -0.50 0.93
N ALA A 312 28.06 -1.42 1.83
CA ALA A 312 26.96 -2.36 1.63
C ALA A 312 25.61 -1.65 1.55
N ALA A 313 25.41 -0.55 2.28
CA ALA A 313 24.20 0.27 2.17
C ALA A 313 24.13 1.02 0.83
N GLU A 314 25.27 1.49 0.28
CA GLU A 314 25.34 2.08 -1.07
C GLU A 314 25.00 1.05 -2.16
N GLU A 315 25.54 -0.17 -2.06
CA GLU A 315 25.19 -1.27 -2.97
C GLU A 315 23.71 -1.65 -2.88
N ALA A 316 23.17 -1.74 -1.66
CA ALA A 316 21.75 -1.95 -1.40
C ALA A 316 20.87 -0.85 -2.02
N PHE A 317 21.27 0.41 -1.86
CA PHE A 317 20.59 1.57 -2.43
C PHE A 317 20.59 1.53 -3.96
N ALA A 318 21.72 1.23 -4.59
CA ALA A 318 21.82 1.10 -6.04
C ALA A 318 20.94 -0.05 -6.57
N PHE A 319 20.95 -1.20 -5.90
CA PHE A 319 20.10 -2.34 -6.22
C PHE A 319 18.61 -1.97 -6.16
N LEU A 320 18.16 -1.38 -5.06
CA LEU A 320 16.75 -0.99 -4.88
C LEU A 320 16.33 0.14 -5.82
N THR A 321 17.19 1.12 -6.07
CA THR A 321 16.93 2.20 -7.04
C THR A 321 16.66 1.63 -8.42
N LYS A 322 17.47 0.65 -8.84
CA LYS A 322 17.28 -0.05 -10.11
C LYS A 322 16.00 -0.91 -10.12
N ALA A 323 15.72 -1.61 -9.03
CA ALA A 323 14.55 -2.50 -8.93
C ALA A 323 13.21 -1.73 -8.89
N LEU A 324 13.18 -0.57 -8.23
CA LEU A 324 11.96 0.22 -8.01
C LEU A 324 11.82 1.40 -8.99
N ASN A 325 12.88 1.74 -9.71
CA ASN A 325 12.97 2.94 -10.56
C ASN A 325 12.59 4.23 -9.80
N THR A 326 12.96 4.31 -8.52
CA THR A 326 12.74 5.46 -7.64
C THR A 326 13.80 5.48 -6.55
N ASN A 327 14.03 6.63 -5.94
CA ASN A 327 14.99 6.78 -4.84
C ASN A 327 14.41 6.16 -3.54
N PRO A 328 14.99 5.06 -3.02
CA PRO A 328 14.48 4.37 -1.83
C PRO A 328 14.46 5.22 -0.56
N LEU A 329 15.32 6.26 -0.45
CA LEU A 329 15.38 7.14 0.71
C LEU A 329 14.18 8.09 0.83
N LEU A 330 13.37 8.22 -0.23
CA LEU A 330 12.12 8.99 -0.23
C LEU A 330 10.89 8.14 0.15
N LEU A 331 11.06 6.82 0.28
CA LEU A 331 9.96 5.91 0.53
C LEU A 331 9.65 5.77 2.03
N LYS A 332 8.35 5.79 2.35
CA LYS A 332 7.84 5.36 3.67
C LYS A 332 7.40 3.89 3.66
N GLU A 333 7.08 3.37 2.49
CA GLU A 333 6.69 2.00 2.25
C GLU A 333 7.60 1.41 1.18
N LEU A 334 8.22 0.27 1.51
CA LEU A 334 9.01 -0.53 0.58
C LEU A 334 8.19 -1.76 0.21
N ASP A 335 7.53 -1.68 -0.95
CA ASP A 335 6.76 -2.78 -1.53
C ASP A 335 7.59 -3.54 -2.56
N LEU A 336 8.03 -4.74 -2.15
CA LEU A 336 8.76 -5.69 -2.95
C LEU A 336 7.94 -6.96 -3.25
N THR A 337 6.61 -6.92 -3.08
CA THR A 337 5.74 -8.08 -3.28
C THR A 337 5.94 -8.71 -4.66
N GLY A 338 6.40 -9.96 -4.68
CA GLY A 338 6.72 -10.71 -5.90
C GLY A 338 7.85 -10.14 -6.76
N LYS A 339 8.58 -9.11 -6.29
CA LYS A 339 9.66 -8.44 -7.05
C LYS A 339 11.04 -9.00 -6.76
N ILE A 340 11.21 -9.65 -5.61
CA ILE A 340 12.45 -10.34 -5.25
C ILE A 340 12.23 -11.84 -5.19
N GLN A 341 13.30 -12.61 -5.39
CA GLN A 341 13.27 -14.06 -5.36
C GLN A 341 14.30 -14.62 -4.37
N GLY A 342 13.80 -15.03 -3.20
CA GLY A 342 14.54 -15.78 -2.21
C GLY A 342 15.50 -14.99 -1.32
N ASP A 343 16.08 -15.70 -0.36
CA ASP A 343 16.86 -15.13 0.75
C ASP A 343 18.13 -14.39 0.29
N ALA A 344 18.75 -14.84 -0.81
CA ALA A 344 19.96 -14.23 -1.35
C ALA A 344 19.73 -12.80 -1.86
N GLU A 345 18.53 -12.47 -2.35
CA GLU A 345 18.23 -11.11 -2.77
C GLU A 345 17.95 -10.20 -1.58
N LEU A 346 17.27 -10.68 -0.53
CA LEU A 346 17.08 -9.94 0.71
C LEU A 346 18.44 -9.53 1.33
N LYS A 347 19.41 -10.44 1.32
CA LYS A 347 20.80 -10.19 1.77
C LYS A 347 21.52 -9.07 1.00
N LYS A 348 21.09 -8.74 -0.23
CA LYS A 348 21.71 -7.66 -1.03
C LYS A 348 21.24 -6.27 -0.62
N TRP A 349 20.03 -6.14 -0.06
CA TRP A 349 19.44 -4.82 0.18
C TRP A 349 19.09 -4.51 1.63
N HIS A 350 19.14 -5.48 2.56
CA HIS A 350 18.80 -5.22 3.97
C HIS A 350 19.68 -4.17 4.64
N TYR A 351 20.95 -4.02 4.24
CA TYR A 351 21.86 -3.00 4.79
C TYR A 351 21.32 -1.58 4.67
N LEU A 352 20.44 -1.30 3.69
CA LEU A 352 19.79 -0.01 3.61
C LEU A 352 18.84 0.22 4.80
N LEU A 353 18.14 -0.81 5.29
CA LEU A 353 17.24 -0.69 6.45
C LEU A 353 18.00 -0.49 7.77
N GLU A 354 19.28 -0.85 7.81
CA GLU A 354 20.18 -0.64 8.96
C GLU A 354 20.75 0.79 8.97
N ASP A 355 20.74 1.48 7.83
CA ASP A 355 21.30 2.82 7.70
C ASP A 355 20.37 3.90 8.29
N SER A 356 20.96 4.88 8.99
CA SER A 356 20.22 5.98 9.65
C SER A 356 19.43 6.89 8.71
N HIS A 357 19.81 6.93 7.43
CA HIS A 357 19.13 7.70 6.40
C HIS A 357 17.82 7.06 5.94
N CYS A 358 17.63 5.75 6.18
CA CYS A 358 16.45 5.04 5.75
C CYS A 358 15.22 5.37 6.62
N LYS A 359 14.16 5.89 5.99
CA LYS A 359 12.91 6.30 6.65
C LYS A 359 11.73 5.36 6.39
N ILE A 360 12.01 4.17 5.85
CA ILE A 360 10.99 3.14 5.58
C ILE A 360 10.36 2.69 6.90
N LYS A 361 9.03 2.72 6.94
CA LYS A 361 8.20 2.29 8.07
C LYS A 361 7.40 1.03 7.77
N GLU A 362 7.10 0.77 6.51
CA GLU A 362 6.35 -0.41 6.08
C GLU A 362 7.17 -1.20 5.07
N LEU A 363 7.30 -2.50 5.32
CA LEU A 363 8.02 -3.43 4.48
C LEU A 363 7.04 -4.53 4.02
N ARG A 364 6.76 -4.59 2.72
CA ARG A 364 5.93 -5.65 2.12
C ARG A 364 6.81 -6.57 1.29
N LEU A 365 6.83 -7.83 1.69
CA LEU A 365 7.67 -8.89 1.15
C LEU A 365 6.84 -10.11 0.76
N ASN A 366 5.57 -9.89 0.42
CA ASN A 366 4.65 -10.98 0.13
C ASN A 366 5.05 -11.72 -1.15
N LYS A 367 4.89 -13.05 -1.20
CA LYS A 367 5.17 -13.87 -2.40
C LYS A 367 6.59 -13.70 -2.94
N CYS A 368 7.57 -13.56 -2.05
CA CYS A 368 8.98 -13.33 -2.39
C CYS A 368 9.83 -14.61 -2.33
N ASN A 369 9.20 -15.76 -2.11
CA ASN A 369 9.86 -17.07 -1.93
C ASN A 369 10.93 -17.05 -0.83
N LEU A 370 10.65 -16.30 0.25
CA LEU A 370 11.54 -16.20 1.41
C LEU A 370 11.39 -17.45 2.28
N ALA A 371 12.49 -17.85 2.90
CA ALA A 371 12.56 -18.98 3.83
C ALA A 371 13.18 -18.56 5.17
N THR A 372 13.74 -19.52 5.91
CA THR A 372 14.26 -19.33 7.26
C THR A 372 15.40 -18.30 7.35
N GLU A 373 16.34 -18.23 6.38
CA GLU A 373 17.48 -17.31 6.47
C GLU A 373 17.05 -15.84 6.36
N SER A 374 15.98 -15.57 5.59
CA SER A 374 15.39 -14.24 5.52
C SER A 374 14.83 -13.81 6.87
N CYS A 375 14.26 -14.72 7.65
CA CYS A 375 13.74 -14.43 8.98
C CYS A 375 14.86 -14.04 9.95
N GLU A 376 16.02 -14.68 9.89
CA GLU A 376 17.21 -14.30 10.67
C GLU A 376 17.69 -12.89 10.31
N THR A 377 17.71 -12.59 9.00
CA THR A 377 18.12 -11.27 8.52
C THR A 377 17.13 -10.19 8.99
N ILE A 378 15.82 -10.44 8.86
CA ILE A 378 14.78 -9.52 9.34
C ILE A 378 14.86 -9.34 10.86
N ALA A 379 15.07 -10.42 11.61
CA ALA A 379 15.25 -10.35 13.06
C ALA A 379 16.46 -9.49 13.44
N SER A 380 17.53 -9.53 12.65
CA SER A 380 18.69 -8.67 12.82
C SER A 380 18.37 -7.20 12.55
N ILE A 381 17.62 -6.90 11.48
CA ILE A 381 17.15 -5.53 11.16
C ILE A 381 16.32 -4.93 12.30
N LEU A 382 15.43 -5.72 12.91
CA LEU A 382 14.60 -5.29 14.04
C LEU A 382 15.42 -4.89 15.28
N ASN A 383 16.70 -5.29 15.36
CA ASN A 383 17.58 -4.99 16.48
C ASN A 383 18.39 -3.69 16.31
N PHE A 384 18.41 -3.08 15.13
CA PHE A 384 19.16 -1.85 14.90
C PHE A 384 18.44 -0.60 15.44
N ASP A 385 19.16 0.26 16.16
CA ASP A 385 18.61 1.47 16.78
C ASP A 385 18.06 2.46 15.73
N SER A 386 18.71 2.51 14.57
CA SER A 386 18.35 3.33 13.39
C SER A 386 17.08 2.85 12.69
N ASN A 387 16.68 1.59 12.87
CA ASN A 387 15.55 1.01 12.16
C ASN A 387 14.24 1.76 12.46
N ASN A 388 13.49 2.05 11.39
CA ASN A 388 12.22 2.78 11.43
C ASN A 388 11.01 1.90 11.10
N VAL A 389 11.21 0.63 10.78
CA VAL A 389 10.13 -0.30 10.42
C VAL A 389 9.15 -0.46 11.58
N ARG A 390 7.88 -0.23 11.28
CA ARG A 390 6.70 -0.39 12.15
C ARG A 390 5.80 -1.51 11.66
N LYS A 391 5.82 -1.82 10.36
CA LYS A 391 4.96 -2.83 9.76
C LYS A 391 5.75 -3.74 8.85
N ILE A 392 5.58 -5.04 9.02
CA ILE A 392 6.16 -6.06 8.16
C ILE A 392 5.03 -6.97 7.68
N ASP A 393 4.92 -7.11 6.37
CA ASP A 393 4.09 -8.11 5.72
C ASP A 393 4.97 -9.14 5.02
N LEU A 394 4.95 -10.37 5.51
CA LEU A 394 5.71 -11.51 4.99
C LEU A 394 4.78 -12.57 4.40
N SER A 395 3.51 -12.24 4.16
CA SER A 395 2.49 -13.22 3.76
C SER A 395 2.87 -13.97 2.47
N ASP A 396 2.38 -15.20 2.32
CA ASP A 396 2.63 -16.06 1.17
C ASP A 396 4.14 -16.38 0.95
N ASN A 397 4.88 -16.63 2.03
CA ASN A 397 6.27 -17.12 1.99
C ASN A 397 6.41 -18.35 2.90
N ASP A 398 7.06 -19.41 2.44
CA ASP A 398 7.26 -20.64 3.24
C ASP A 398 8.39 -20.45 4.28
N LEU A 399 8.11 -19.68 5.33
CA LEU A 399 9.09 -19.34 6.36
C LEU A 399 9.43 -20.52 7.27
N GLN A 400 8.49 -21.46 7.37
CA GLN A 400 8.50 -22.59 8.28
C GLN A 400 8.57 -22.16 9.76
N ASP A 401 8.47 -23.13 10.65
CA ASP A 401 8.48 -22.92 12.10
C ASP A 401 9.82 -22.42 12.62
N SER A 402 10.92 -22.83 11.98
CA SER A 402 12.27 -22.30 12.22
C SER A 402 12.36 -20.80 11.93
N GLY A 403 11.74 -20.32 10.84
CA GLY A 403 11.71 -18.90 10.50
C GLY A 403 10.99 -18.07 11.58
N LEU A 404 9.89 -18.61 12.12
CA LEU A 404 9.16 -17.98 13.21
C LEU A 404 10.01 -17.82 14.48
N GLN A 405 10.87 -18.80 14.79
CA GLN A 405 11.76 -18.72 15.95
C GLN A 405 12.74 -17.55 15.83
N TYR A 406 13.31 -17.33 14.64
CA TYR A 406 14.17 -16.17 14.38
C TYR A 406 13.42 -14.85 14.50
N LEU A 407 12.26 -14.74 13.85
CA LEU A 407 11.43 -13.52 13.95
C LEU A 407 11.08 -13.21 15.40
N ALA A 408 10.66 -14.21 16.17
CA ALA A 408 10.34 -14.04 17.57
C ALA A 408 11.56 -13.61 18.42
N ALA A 409 12.76 -14.09 18.11
CA ALA A 409 13.99 -13.64 18.77
C ALA A 409 14.27 -12.14 18.54
N GLY A 410 13.97 -11.62 17.34
CA GLY A 410 14.04 -10.19 17.03
C GLY A 410 12.96 -9.39 17.76
N LEU A 411 11.71 -9.88 17.77
CA LEU A 411 10.58 -9.23 18.45
C LEU A 411 10.75 -9.17 19.97
N LYS A 412 11.48 -10.11 20.57
CA LYS A 412 11.75 -10.14 22.02
C LYS A 412 12.66 -9.03 22.53
N ARG A 413 13.34 -8.29 21.64
CA ARG A 413 14.29 -7.26 22.05
C ARG A 413 13.56 -5.97 22.46
N SER A 414 14.04 -5.35 23.54
CA SER A 414 13.43 -4.14 24.13
C SER A 414 13.36 -2.92 23.21
N LYS A 415 14.15 -2.90 22.13
CA LYS A 415 14.19 -1.80 21.16
C LYS A 415 13.35 -2.06 19.90
N CYS A 416 12.66 -3.20 19.81
CA CYS A 416 11.83 -3.51 18.65
C CYS A 416 10.68 -2.50 18.57
N LYS A 417 10.57 -1.82 17.42
CA LYS A 417 9.55 -0.79 17.16
C LYS A 417 8.35 -1.33 16.37
N LEU A 418 8.27 -2.63 16.15
CA LEU A 418 7.26 -3.23 15.27
C LEU A 418 5.87 -3.17 15.90
N GLU A 419 4.90 -2.63 15.16
CA GLU A 419 3.50 -2.45 15.53
C GLU A 419 2.58 -3.44 14.81
N THR A 420 2.95 -3.85 13.59
CA THR A 420 2.17 -4.80 12.77
C THR A 420 3.07 -5.88 12.19
N LEU A 421 2.68 -7.13 12.37
CA LEU A 421 3.30 -8.28 11.73
C LEU A 421 2.24 -9.13 11.04
N LYS A 422 2.43 -9.39 9.74
CA LYS A 422 1.57 -10.29 8.97
C LYS A 422 2.37 -11.48 8.45
N LEU A 423 1.87 -12.67 8.74
CA LEU A 423 2.46 -13.96 8.43
C LEU A 423 1.40 -14.86 7.78
N ASN A 424 0.54 -14.32 6.92
CA ASN A 424 -0.54 -15.11 6.32
C ASN A 424 0.04 -16.17 5.37
N SER A 425 -0.38 -17.43 5.48
CA SER A 425 0.15 -18.53 4.64
C SER A 425 1.69 -18.65 4.72
N CYS A 426 2.25 -18.69 5.93
CA CYS A 426 3.70 -18.72 6.17
C CYS A 426 4.23 -19.86 7.05
N LEU A 427 3.40 -20.46 7.89
CA LEU A 427 3.81 -21.23 9.06
C LEU A 427 3.26 -22.65 9.07
N MET A 428 3.94 -23.52 9.82
CA MET A 428 3.46 -24.85 10.20
C MET A 428 3.08 -24.85 11.70
N MET A 429 2.59 -25.98 12.22
CA MET A 429 1.66 -26.01 13.36
C MET A 429 2.33 -25.93 14.75
N GLU A 430 3.66 -25.99 14.87
CA GLU A 430 4.34 -26.39 16.11
C GLU A 430 4.92 -25.23 16.93
N SER A 431 5.14 -24.06 16.33
CA SER A 431 5.90 -22.96 16.97
C SER A 431 5.07 -21.79 17.55
N CYS A 432 3.77 -21.98 17.78
CA CYS A 432 2.90 -20.95 18.38
C CYS A 432 3.31 -20.56 19.81
N SER A 433 3.96 -21.45 20.55
CA SER A 433 4.57 -21.16 21.86
C SER A 433 5.56 -20.00 21.81
N THR A 434 6.31 -19.87 20.72
CA THR A 434 7.33 -18.82 20.60
C THR A 434 6.69 -17.44 20.38
N LEU A 435 5.57 -17.38 19.64
CA LEU A 435 4.75 -16.17 19.53
C LEU A 435 4.05 -15.83 20.85
N ALA A 436 3.60 -16.83 21.60
CA ALA A 436 3.01 -16.59 22.92
C ALA A 436 4.01 -15.87 23.85
N GLU A 437 5.28 -16.26 23.82
CA GLU A 437 6.34 -15.57 24.57
C GLU A 437 6.54 -14.11 24.11
N VAL A 438 6.39 -13.81 22.81
CA VAL A 438 6.46 -12.43 22.30
C VAL A 438 5.28 -11.60 22.79
N LEU A 439 4.08 -12.19 22.82
CA LEU A 439 2.85 -11.51 23.26
C LEU A 439 2.83 -11.24 24.77
N ASP A 440 3.53 -12.02 25.59
CA ASP A 440 3.61 -11.83 27.05
C ASP A 440 4.61 -10.71 27.45
N ILE A 441 5.34 -10.13 26.49
CA ILE A 441 6.28 -9.02 26.75
C ILE A 441 5.51 -7.74 27.07
N LYS A 442 5.69 -7.26 28.30
CA LYS A 442 4.99 -6.08 28.84
C LYS A 442 5.14 -4.82 27.98
N ASP A 443 6.34 -4.55 27.48
CA ASP A 443 6.67 -3.33 26.73
C ASP A 443 6.64 -3.54 25.20
N SER A 444 6.01 -4.62 24.74
CA SER A 444 5.83 -4.87 23.31
C SER A 444 4.98 -3.76 22.66
N LEU A 445 5.45 -3.27 21.51
CA LEU A 445 4.73 -2.30 20.69
C LEU A 445 3.82 -2.97 19.65
N LEU A 446 3.80 -4.30 19.57
CA LEU A 446 3.00 -5.04 18.61
C LEU A 446 1.50 -4.87 18.94
N ARG A 447 0.76 -4.26 18.01
CA ARG A 447 -0.69 -3.99 18.10
C ARG A 447 -1.50 -4.88 17.17
N GLU A 448 -0.92 -5.35 16.07
CA GLU A 448 -1.60 -6.17 15.07
C GLU A 448 -0.76 -7.39 14.68
N LEU A 449 -1.37 -8.57 14.76
CA LEU A 449 -0.80 -9.84 14.33
C LEU A 449 -1.78 -10.57 13.41
N ASP A 450 -1.36 -10.84 12.18
CA ASP A 450 -2.13 -11.62 11.21
C ASP A 450 -1.46 -12.98 10.97
N LEU A 451 -2.13 -14.04 11.41
CA LEU A 451 -1.71 -15.44 11.24
C LEU A 451 -2.69 -16.21 10.35
N SER A 452 -3.51 -15.51 9.57
CA SER A 452 -4.55 -16.14 8.75
C SER A 452 -3.98 -17.13 7.72
N ASN A 453 -4.77 -18.13 7.32
CA ASN A 453 -4.40 -19.19 6.40
C ASN A 453 -3.18 -20.02 6.82
N ASN A 454 -2.86 -20.08 8.11
CA ASN A 454 -1.89 -21.02 8.67
C ASN A 454 -2.63 -22.12 9.44
N GLU A 455 -2.18 -23.36 9.36
CA GLU A 455 -2.85 -24.50 10.02
C GLU A 455 -2.57 -24.57 11.54
N LEU A 456 -2.87 -23.52 12.31
CA LEU A 456 -2.59 -23.48 13.76
C LEU A 456 -3.28 -24.63 14.54
N GLN A 457 -4.50 -25.00 14.12
CA GLN A 457 -5.38 -25.92 14.83
C GLN A 457 -5.63 -25.49 16.29
N ASP A 458 -6.30 -26.34 17.08
CA ASP A 458 -6.61 -26.04 18.47
C ASP A 458 -5.35 -25.98 19.36
N ASN A 459 -4.35 -26.82 19.09
CA ASN A 459 -3.10 -26.83 19.86
C ASN A 459 -2.32 -25.51 19.74
N GLY A 460 -2.16 -25.01 18.51
CA GLY A 460 -1.52 -23.71 18.28
C GLY A 460 -2.29 -22.57 18.94
N MET A 461 -3.62 -22.60 18.87
CA MET A 461 -4.47 -21.61 19.55
C MET A 461 -4.34 -21.68 21.08
N VAL A 462 -4.26 -22.87 21.68
CA VAL A 462 -4.03 -23.05 23.13
C VAL A 462 -2.69 -22.44 23.54
N GLN A 463 -1.63 -22.68 22.78
CA GLN A 463 -0.31 -22.09 23.04
C GLN A 463 -0.35 -20.57 22.93
N LEU A 464 -0.90 -20.03 21.84
CA LEU A 464 -1.01 -18.58 21.61
C LEU A 464 -1.86 -17.88 22.68
N SER A 465 -2.92 -18.55 23.15
CA SER A 465 -3.80 -18.07 24.23
C SER A 465 -3.05 -17.86 25.55
N ALA A 466 -1.95 -18.56 25.81
CA ALA A 466 -1.15 -18.35 27.01
C ALA A 466 -0.55 -16.94 27.04
N GLY A 467 -0.01 -16.45 25.91
CA GLY A 467 0.56 -15.12 25.78
C GLY A 467 -0.49 -14.00 25.65
N LEU A 468 -1.65 -14.31 25.04
CA LEU A 468 -2.71 -13.33 24.84
C LEU A 468 -3.24 -12.74 26.16
N LYS A 469 -3.26 -13.52 27.26
CA LYS A 469 -3.82 -13.11 28.56
C LYS A 469 -3.36 -11.74 29.07
N LYS A 470 -2.08 -11.39 28.86
CA LYS A 470 -1.47 -10.14 29.33
C LYS A 470 -0.98 -9.23 28.21
N SER A 471 -1.23 -9.63 26.96
CA SER A 471 -0.75 -8.90 25.80
C SER A 471 -1.41 -7.54 25.65
N THR A 472 -0.70 -6.65 24.96
CA THR A 472 -1.17 -5.31 24.59
C THR A 472 -1.64 -5.25 23.13
N ILE A 473 -1.84 -6.41 22.51
CA ILE A 473 -2.29 -6.54 21.13
C ILE A 473 -3.75 -6.06 21.01
N GLU A 474 -4.06 -5.36 19.93
CA GLU A 474 -5.39 -4.81 19.67
C GLU A 474 -6.12 -5.58 18.56
N VAL A 475 -5.39 -6.17 17.62
CA VAL A 475 -5.95 -6.88 16.47
C VAL A 475 -5.24 -8.22 16.32
N ILE A 476 -6.02 -9.30 16.32
CA ILE A 476 -5.53 -10.63 15.96
C ILE A 476 -6.39 -11.22 14.86
N ARG A 477 -5.75 -11.67 13.77
CA ARG A 477 -6.43 -12.35 12.67
C ARG A 477 -5.97 -13.79 12.54
N LEU A 478 -6.94 -14.68 12.56
CA LEU A 478 -6.82 -16.14 12.59
C LEU A 478 -7.81 -16.75 11.58
N ASN A 479 -8.04 -16.05 10.47
CA ASN A 479 -8.95 -16.54 9.43
C ASN A 479 -8.40 -17.84 8.85
N ASN A 480 -9.25 -18.85 8.67
CA ASN A 480 -8.86 -20.12 8.02
C ASN A 480 -7.65 -20.80 8.70
N CYS A 481 -7.72 -20.98 10.03
CA CYS A 481 -6.66 -21.59 10.83
C CYS A 481 -6.99 -22.99 11.36
N SER A 482 -8.07 -23.61 10.86
CA SER A 482 -8.59 -24.90 11.34
C SER A 482 -8.90 -24.96 12.85
N ILE A 483 -9.28 -23.82 13.44
CA ILE A 483 -9.68 -23.72 14.85
C ILE A 483 -11.08 -24.32 15.04
N THR A 484 -11.29 -25.10 16.10
CA THR A 484 -12.59 -25.68 16.47
C THR A 484 -13.12 -25.06 17.77
N ASP A 485 -14.17 -25.66 18.35
CA ASP A 485 -14.71 -25.28 19.65
C ASP A 485 -13.64 -25.27 20.77
N VAL A 486 -12.63 -26.15 20.70
CA VAL A 486 -11.58 -26.27 21.72
C VAL A 486 -10.64 -25.05 21.70
N GLY A 487 -10.12 -24.67 20.52
CA GLY A 487 -9.30 -23.47 20.41
C GLY A 487 -10.09 -22.20 20.70
N CYS A 488 -11.38 -22.19 20.36
CA CYS A 488 -12.31 -21.11 20.71
C CYS A 488 -12.47 -20.94 22.23
N ASP A 489 -12.53 -22.04 22.99
CA ASP A 489 -12.55 -22.01 24.46
C ASP A 489 -11.25 -21.44 25.04
N ALA A 490 -10.11 -21.82 24.45
CA ALA A 490 -8.80 -21.33 24.89
C ALA A 490 -8.65 -19.81 24.71
N VAL A 491 -9.02 -19.29 23.52
CA VAL A 491 -8.96 -17.84 23.27
C VAL A 491 -9.97 -17.09 24.14
N ALA A 492 -11.20 -17.59 24.27
CA ALA A 492 -12.19 -16.97 25.14
C ALA A 492 -11.70 -16.89 26.59
N SER A 493 -11.13 -17.98 27.10
CA SER A 493 -10.55 -18.04 28.45
C SER A 493 -9.39 -17.06 28.64
N ALA A 494 -8.54 -16.88 27.63
CA ALA A 494 -7.46 -15.91 27.68
C ALA A 494 -7.98 -14.46 27.73
N LEU A 495 -9.01 -14.17 26.94
CA LEU A 495 -9.58 -12.84 26.81
C LEU A 495 -10.41 -12.39 28.02
N HIS A 496 -10.78 -13.28 28.95
CA HIS A 496 -11.41 -12.87 30.20
C HIS A 496 -10.54 -11.92 31.04
N SER A 497 -9.21 -12.02 30.88
CA SER A 497 -8.22 -11.18 31.57
C SER A 497 -7.51 -10.18 30.64
N ASN A 498 -7.78 -10.25 29.33
CA ASN A 498 -7.23 -9.31 28.36
C ASN A 498 -8.20 -8.14 28.15
N PHE A 499 -7.71 -6.92 28.33
CA PHE A 499 -8.50 -5.69 28.18
C PHE A 499 -8.04 -4.82 27.01
N SER A 500 -7.18 -5.36 26.13
CA SER A 500 -6.53 -4.64 25.03
C SER A 500 -7.09 -5.04 23.66
N LEU A 501 -7.50 -6.30 23.49
CA LEU A 501 -7.90 -6.83 22.19
C LEU A 501 -9.26 -6.25 21.75
N LYS A 502 -9.24 -5.57 20.60
CA LYS A 502 -10.39 -4.88 19.99
C LYS A 502 -10.96 -5.65 18.80
N GLU A 503 -10.13 -6.33 18.00
CA GLU A 503 -10.57 -7.11 16.84
C GLU A 503 -10.06 -8.55 16.94
N LEU A 504 -11.01 -9.50 16.91
CA LEU A 504 -10.75 -10.94 16.80
C LEU A 504 -11.41 -11.45 15.52
N ASP A 505 -10.58 -11.87 14.57
CA ASP A 505 -11.02 -12.46 13.30
C ASP A 505 -10.82 -13.97 13.32
N LEU A 506 -11.91 -14.72 13.40
CA LEU A 506 -11.97 -16.19 13.41
C LEU A 506 -12.77 -16.73 12.21
N ASP A 507 -12.88 -15.95 11.14
CA ASP A 507 -13.60 -16.35 9.94
C ASP A 507 -13.04 -17.65 9.33
N LYS A 508 -13.85 -18.42 8.61
CA LYS A 508 -13.47 -19.63 7.86
C LYS A 508 -12.79 -20.72 8.71
N ASN A 509 -13.15 -20.82 9.99
CA ASN A 509 -12.69 -21.89 10.86
C ASN A 509 -13.76 -23.01 10.97
N LYS A 510 -13.60 -23.93 11.92
CA LYS A 510 -14.51 -25.06 12.16
C LYS A 510 -15.24 -24.90 13.50
N ILE A 511 -15.54 -23.66 13.88
CA ILE A 511 -16.19 -23.34 15.16
C ILE A 511 -17.68 -23.67 15.08
N GLY A 512 -18.18 -24.43 16.04
CA GLY A 512 -19.58 -24.78 16.22
C GLY A 512 -20.24 -23.95 17.33
N GLN A 513 -21.44 -24.39 17.72
CA GLN A 513 -22.21 -23.71 18.77
C GLN A 513 -21.54 -23.76 20.14
N SER A 514 -20.73 -24.78 20.45
CA SER A 514 -20.07 -24.89 21.77
C SER A 514 -18.94 -23.86 21.92
N GLY A 515 -18.16 -23.61 20.86
CA GLY A 515 -17.13 -22.57 20.87
C GLY A 515 -17.75 -21.18 20.94
N VAL A 516 -18.82 -20.95 20.16
CA VAL A 516 -19.58 -19.69 20.23
C VAL A 516 -20.20 -19.47 21.61
N GLN A 517 -20.61 -20.52 22.32
CA GLN A 517 -21.06 -20.38 23.71
C GLN A 517 -19.97 -19.79 24.61
N LYS A 518 -18.71 -20.21 24.45
CA LYS A 518 -17.58 -19.66 25.21
C LYS A 518 -17.29 -18.20 24.89
N LEU A 519 -17.37 -17.82 23.60
CA LEU A 519 -17.28 -16.41 23.19
C LEU A 519 -18.47 -15.60 23.72
N SER A 520 -19.66 -16.18 23.76
CA SER A 520 -20.85 -15.54 24.33
C SER A 520 -20.67 -15.28 25.82
N ASP A 521 -20.09 -16.22 26.56
CA ASP A 521 -19.78 -16.03 27.99
C ASP A 521 -18.71 -14.95 28.21
N LEU A 522 -17.70 -14.85 27.33
CA LEU A 522 -16.76 -13.73 27.31
C LEU A 522 -17.47 -12.39 27.06
N LEU A 523 -18.39 -12.32 26.10
CA LEU A 523 -19.11 -11.09 25.76
C LEU A 523 -20.08 -10.63 26.86
N LYS A 524 -20.47 -11.50 27.81
CA LYS A 524 -21.22 -11.10 29.01
C LYS A 524 -20.36 -10.29 29.98
N ASN A 525 -19.04 -10.43 29.92
CA ASN A 525 -18.11 -9.70 30.77
C ASN A 525 -18.11 -8.20 30.39
N SER A 526 -18.42 -7.32 31.34
CA SER A 526 -18.43 -5.87 31.13
C SER A 526 -17.07 -5.28 30.77
N ASN A 527 -15.99 -5.99 31.11
CA ASN A 527 -14.62 -5.57 30.84
C ASN A 527 -14.12 -6.04 29.47
N CYS A 528 -14.90 -6.82 28.72
CA CYS A 528 -14.51 -7.26 27.38
C CYS A 528 -14.29 -6.03 26.46
N ALA A 529 -13.06 -5.89 25.96
CA ALA A 529 -12.65 -4.76 25.12
C ALA A 529 -12.96 -4.96 23.63
N LEU A 530 -13.48 -6.14 23.24
CA LEU A 530 -13.75 -6.46 21.84
C LEU A 530 -14.76 -5.49 21.23
N GLU A 531 -14.31 -4.84 20.16
CA GLU A 531 -15.13 -3.98 19.30
C GLU A 531 -15.57 -4.71 18.04
N LYS A 532 -14.82 -5.71 17.58
CA LYS A 532 -15.13 -6.48 16.38
C LYS A 532 -14.88 -7.96 16.61
N LEU A 533 -15.88 -8.77 16.30
CA LEU A 533 -15.79 -10.21 16.31
C LEU A 533 -16.26 -10.75 14.96
N LYS A 534 -15.38 -11.44 14.24
CA LYS A 534 -15.71 -12.06 12.96
C LYS A 534 -15.68 -13.57 13.07
N LEU A 535 -16.77 -14.21 12.68
CA LEU A 535 -17.05 -15.64 12.81
C LEU A 535 -17.69 -16.20 11.53
N SER A 536 -17.57 -15.51 10.40
CA SER A 536 -18.10 -15.89 9.10
C SER A 536 -17.60 -17.26 8.65
N TYR A 537 -18.40 -17.99 7.89
CA TYR A 537 -18.05 -19.28 7.27
C TYR A 537 -17.49 -20.30 8.27
N ASN A 538 -18.12 -20.39 9.44
CA ASN A 538 -17.88 -21.43 10.44
C ASN A 538 -19.01 -22.48 10.39
N ASN A 539 -19.11 -23.36 11.39
CA ASN A 539 -20.18 -24.36 11.52
C ASN A 539 -21.20 -23.94 12.60
N ILE A 540 -21.49 -22.63 12.71
CA ILE A 540 -22.36 -22.09 13.76
C ILE A 540 -23.81 -22.34 13.37
N LYS A 541 -24.53 -23.04 14.26
CA LYS A 541 -25.97 -23.33 14.13
C LYS A 541 -26.81 -22.42 15.00
N GLN A 542 -28.14 -22.53 14.88
CA GLN A 542 -29.14 -21.76 15.61
C GLN A 542 -28.83 -21.52 17.09
N GLU A 543 -28.35 -22.52 17.83
CA GLU A 543 -28.01 -22.38 19.26
C GLU A 543 -26.92 -21.32 19.49
N GLY A 544 -25.85 -21.30 18.69
CA GLY A 544 -24.78 -20.32 18.82
C GLY A 544 -25.25 -18.88 18.58
N TYR A 545 -26.16 -18.68 17.63
CA TYR A 545 -26.79 -17.38 17.38
C TYR A 545 -27.62 -16.91 18.58
N THR A 546 -28.43 -17.81 19.16
CA THR A 546 -29.23 -17.48 20.34
C THR A 546 -28.36 -17.14 21.55
N SER A 547 -27.22 -17.82 21.73
CA SER A 547 -26.27 -17.53 22.80
C SER A 547 -25.60 -16.17 22.65
N LEU A 548 -25.18 -15.81 21.43
CA LEU A 548 -24.62 -14.48 21.13
C LEU A 548 -25.64 -13.37 21.37
N ALA A 549 -26.87 -13.56 20.89
CA ALA A 549 -27.96 -12.61 21.08
C ALA A 549 -28.23 -12.40 22.58
N ALA A 550 -28.36 -13.48 23.35
CA ALA A 550 -28.59 -13.41 24.79
C ALA A 550 -27.44 -12.71 25.54
N ALA A 551 -26.18 -13.02 25.19
CA ALA A 551 -25.01 -12.37 25.78
C ALA A 551 -25.03 -10.86 25.55
N LEU A 552 -25.24 -10.42 24.31
CA LEU A 552 -25.27 -9.00 23.93
C LEU A 552 -26.48 -8.25 24.52
N GLN A 553 -27.63 -8.91 24.65
CA GLN A 553 -28.79 -8.33 25.34
C GLN A 553 -28.53 -8.16 26.85
N SER A 554 -27.80 -9.10 27.47
CA SER A 554 -27.50 -9.05 28.91
C SER A 554 -26.40 -8.04 29.27
N ASN A 555 -25.48 -7.73 28.34
CA ASN A 555 -24.39 -6.80 28.57
C ASN A 555 -24.64 -5.44 27.88
N SER A 556 -25.33 -4.54 28.58
CA SER A 556 -25.57 -3.17 28.11
C SER A 556 -24.32 -2.27 28.06
N SER A 557 -23.16 -2.77 28.48
CA SER A 557 -21.88 -2.04 28.45
C SER A 557 -20.92 -2.55 27.36
N SER A 558 -21.36 -3.54 26.57
CA SER A 558 -20.58 -4.15 25.51
C SER A 558 -19.95 -3.10 24.58
N LYS A 559 -18.68 -3.30 24.25
CA LYS A 559 -17.93 -2.45 23.32
C LYS A 559 -18.08 -2.91 21.86
N LEU A 560 -18.76 -4.03 21.63
CA LEU A 560 -18.91 -4.64 20.31
C LEU A 560 -19.67 -3.71 19.36
N LYS A 561 -19.01 -3.32 18.28
CA LYS A 561 -19.51 -2.47 17.18
C LYS A 561 -19.75 -3.27 15.92
N GLU A 562 -19.06 -4.39 15.72
CA GLU A 562 -19.22 -5.25 14.55
C GLU A 562 -19.23 -6.72 14.96
N LEU A 563 -20.24 -7.45 14.47
CA LEU A 563 -20.33 -8.90 14.59
C LEU A 563 -20.61 -9.48 13.19
N ASP A 564 -19.64 -10.21 12.66
CA ASP A 564 -19.77 -10.90 11.38
C ASP A 564 -20.04 -12.39 11.58
N LEU A 565 -21.17 -12.86 11.06
CA LEU A 565 -21.65 -14.23 11.16
C LEU A 565 -22.01 -14.80 9.77
N CYS A 566 -21.64 -14.10 8.69
CA CYS A 566 -21.97 -14.47 7.31
C CYS A 566 -21.63 -15.93 7.00
N GLY A 567 -22.52 -16.66 6.30
CA GLY A 567 -22.19 -18.00 5.79
C GLY A 567 -22.22 -19.13 6.83
N ASN A 568 -22.89 -18.92 7.97
CA ASN A 568 -23.19 -19.94 8.99
C ASN A 568 -24.64 -20.47 8.82
N ASP A 569 -25.30 -21.04 9.84
CA ASP A 569 -26.72 -21.44 9.75
C ASP A 569 -27.54 -20.94 10.97
N PRO A 570 -28.16 -19.75 10.89
CA PRO A 570 -28.85 -19.16 12.02
C PRO A 570 -30.13 -19.90 12.44
N GLY A 571 -30.76 -20.65 11.53
CA GLY A 571 -32.13 -21.14 11.73
C GLY A 571 -33.14 -20.00 12.03
N ASP A 572 -34.42 -20.34 12.09
CA ASP A 572 -35.48 -19.33 12.25
C ASP A 572 -35.35 -18.59 13.59
N LYS A 573 -35.04 -19.32 14.67
CA LYS A 573 -34.90 -18.73 16.00
C LYS A 573 -33.67 -17.82 16.11
N GLY A 574 -32.54 -18.20 15.49
CA GLY A 574 -31.33 -17.38 15.53
C GLY A 574 -31.48 -16.07 14.75
N VAL A 575 -32.13 -16.12 13.57
CA VAL A 575 -32.50 -14.91 12.82
C VAL A 575 -33.41 -14.01 13.65
N GLN A 576 -34.42 -14.58 14.30
CA GLN A 576 -35.36 -13.83 15.13
C GLN A 576 -34.68 -13.12 16.30
N GLU A 577 -33.82 -13.83 17.05
CA GLU A 577 -33.13 -13.26 18.23
C GLU A 577 -32.14 -12.15 17.85
N LEU A 578 -31.38 -12.31 16.75
CA LEU A 578 -30.47 -11.26 16.28
C LEU A 578 -31.23 -10.04 15.74
N PHE A 579 -32.37 -10.25 15.07
CA PHE A 579 -33.21 -9.15 14.61
C PHE A 579 -33.82 -8.38 15.78
N ASN A 580 -34.25 -9.09 16.83
CA ASN A 580 -34.72 -8.47 18.07
C ASN A 580 -33.60 -7.68 18.76
N LEU A 581 -32.38 -8.23 18.80
CA LEU A 581 -31.20 -7.52 19.29
C LEU A 581 -31.00 -6.20 18.52
N GLN A 582 -31.05 -6.21 17.19
CA GLN A 582 -30.84 -5.01 16.37
C GLN A 582 -31.93 -3.94 16.55
N ARG A 583 -33.19 -4.35 16.78
CA ARG A 583 -34.30 -3.41 17.06
C ARG A 583 -34.23 -2.81 18.47
N ASN A 584 -33.79 -3.60 19.45
CA ASN A 584 -33.79 -3.21 20.86
C ASN A 584 -32.44 -2.65 21.33
N SER A 585 -31.37 -2.79 20.53
CA SER A 585 -30.05 -2.33 20.93
C SER A 585 -29.98 -0.81 20.97
N LYS A 586 -29.56 -0.26 22.12
CA LYS A 586 -29.06 1.12 22.24
C LYS A 586 -27.66 1.29 21.63
N HIS A 587 -27.10 0.21 21.08
CA HIS A 587 -25.72 0.12 20.59
C HIS A 587 -25.73 0.17 19.05
N ASN A 588 -24.81 0.95 18.48
CA ASN A 588 -24.59 1.05 17.02
C ASN A 588 -23.86 -0.21 16.53
N LEU A 589 -24.45 -1.39 16.76
CA LEU A 589 -23.89 -2.69 16.40
C LEU A 589 -24.22 -3.01 14.95
N THR A 590 -23.18 -3.16 14.14
CA THR A 590 -23.27 -3.65 12.77
C THR A 590 -23.28 -5.18 12.79
N LEU A 591 -24.42 -5.77 12.44
CA LEU A 591 -24.56 -7.22 12.29
C LEU A 591 -24.46 -7.59 10.81
N ARG A 592 -23.47 -8.42 10.45
CA ARG A 592 -23.36 -8.98 9.10
C ARG A 592 -23.80 -10.44 9.14
N LEU A 593 -24.92 -10.71 8.48
CA LEU A 593 -25.52 -12.04 8.40
C LEU A 593 -25.52 -12.57 6.97
N LEU A 594 -25.74 -11.68 6.01
CA LEU A 594 -25.93 -12.05 4.63
C LEU A 594 -24.59 -12.02 3.89
N LYS A 595 -24.48 -12.90 2.89
CA LYS A 595 -23.27 -13.19 2.12
C LYS A 595 -22.73 -12.01 1.32
N SER A 596 -23.57 -11.02 1.03
CA SER A 596 -23.17 -9.88 0.22
C SER A 596 -23.90 -8.60 0.64
N THR A 597 -23.25 -7.47 0.41
CA THR A 597 -23.88 -6.15 0.56
C THR A 597 -25.12 -5.99 -0.34
N ALA A 598 -25.15 -6.66 -1.50
CA ALA A 598 -26.33 -6.72 -2.35
C ALA A 598 -27.50 -7.43 -1.66
N ALA A 599 -27.24 -8.55 -0.97
CA ALA A 599 -28.23 -9.26 -0.17
C ALA A 599 -28.67 -8.44 1.05
N GLU A 600 -27.75 -7.73 1.73
CA GLU A 600 -28.10 -6.81 2.83
C GLU A 600 -28.99 -5.66 2.38
N ASN A 601 -28.66 -5.02 1.25
CA ASN A 601 -29.47 -3.97 0.66
C ASN A 601 -30.85 -4.49 0.24
N ALA A 602 -30.88 -5.68 -0.36
CA ALA A 602 -32.12 -6.34 -0.74
C ALA A 602 -32.98 -6.69 0.48
N PHE A 603 -32.38 -7.22 1.55
CA PHE A 603 -33.05 -7.49 2.81
C PHE A 603 -33.66 -6.22 3.39
N ALA A 604 -32.91 -5.12 3.45
CA ALA A 604 -33.42 -3.84 3.97
C ALA A 604 -34.57 -3.29 3.12
N HIS A 605 -34.49 -3.40 1.80
CA HIS A 605 -35.54 -2.98 0.88
C HIS A 605 -36.81 -3.84 1.01
N LEU A 606 -36.65 -5.17 0.98
CA LEU A 606 -37.76 -6.12 1.09
C LEU A 606 -38.42 -6.08 2.48
N THR A 607 -37.66 -5.85 3.54
CA THR A 607 -38.22 -5.65 4.89
C THR A 607 -39.16 -4.45 4.93
N LYS A 608 -38.83 -3.35 4.24
CA LYS A 608 -39.71 -2.18 4.13
C LYS A 608 -40.95 -2.47 3.28
N LEU A 609 -40.80 -3.19 2.19
CA LEU A 609 -41.90 -3.55 1.29
C LEU A 609 -42.89 -4.55 1.91
N LEU A 610 -42.39 -5.54 2.65
CA LEU A 610 -43.19 -6.61 3.25
C LEU A 610 -43.66 -6.28 4.66
N GLN A 611 -43.08 -5.27 5.30
CA GLN A 611 -43.28 -4.93 6.71
C GLN A 611 -43.04 -6.12 7.66
N ALA A 612 -42.21 -7.07 7.23
CA ALA A 612 -41.86 -8.29 7.92
C ALA A 612 -40.43 -8.67 7.55
N ASN A 613 -39.79 -9.51 8.38
CA ASN A 613 -38.46 -10.01 8.10
C ASN A 613 -38.53 -11.08 6.98
N PRO A 614 -38.00 -10.82 5.77
CA PRO A 614 -38.11 -11.75 4.64
C PRO A 614 -37.39 -13.09 4.85
N LEU A 615 -36.44 -13.17 5.78
CA LEU A 615 -35.73 -14.42 6.10
C LEU A 615 -36.57 -15.38 6.95
N LEU A 616 -37.65 -14.89 7.59
CA LEU A 616 -38.55 -15.69 8.45
C LEU A 616 -39.85 -16.10 7.76
N LEU A 617 -40.08 -15.65 6.52
CA LEU A 617 -41.33 -15.89 5.82
C LEU A 617 -41.27 -17.19 5.02
N GLU A 618 -42.24 -18.07 5.25
CA GLU A 618 -42.44 -19.24 4.37
C GLU A 618 -42.95 -18.83 2.98
N GLU A 619 -43.67 -17.70 2.90
CA GLU A 619 -44.19 -17.13 1.66
C GLU A 619 -43.69 -15.70 1.47
N LEU A 620 -42.99 -15.47 0.35
CA LEU A 620 -42.65 -14.13 -0.11
C LEU A 620 -43.69 -13.67 -1.13
N ASP A 621 -44.70 -12.95 -0.64
CA ASP A 621 -45.71 -12.33 -1.50
C ASP A 621 -45.33 -10.90 -1.92
N LEU A 622 -44.86 -10.83 -3.16
CA LEU A 622 -44.45 -9.62 -3.84
C LEU A 622 -45.37 -9.30 -5.03
N SER A 623 -46.57 -9.88 -5.06
CA SER A 623 -47.54 -9.66 -6.14
C SER A 623 -47.85 -8.19 -6.32
N GLY A 624 -47.65 -7.67 -7.53
CA GLY A 624 -47.86 -6.26 -7.89
C GLY A 624 -46.93 -5.26 -7.19
N LYS A 625 -46.03 -5.71 -6.29
CA LYS A 625 -45.06 -4.88 -5.58
C LYS A 625 -43.75 -4.71 -6.35
N ILE A 626 -43.50 -5.56 -7.36
CA ILE A 626 -42.33 -5.51 -8.23
C ILE A 626 -42.72 -4.93 -9.58
N GLN A 627 -42.09 -3.83 -9.99
CA GLN A 627 -42.18 -3.29 -11.35
C GLN A 627 -40.77 -3.16 -11.92
N GLY A 628 -40.42 -4.04 -12.87
CA GLY A 628 -39.12 -4.05 -13.55
C GLY A 628 -38.00 -4.81 -12.83
N ASP A 629 -36.82 -4.86 -13.45
CA ASP A 629 -35.73 -5.75 -13.06
C ASP A 629 -34.92 -5.28 -11.84
N SER A 630 -35.04 -4.02 -11.43
CA SER A 630 -34.24 -3.47 -10.32
C SER A 630 -34.54 -4.18 -8.99
N VAL A 631 -35.82 -4.28 -8.62
CA VAL A 631 -36.25 -4.98 -7.39
C VAL A 631 -36.07 -6.49 -7.55
N MET A 632 -36.17 -7.03 -8.77
CA MET A 632 -35.89 -8.45 -9.04
C MET A 632 -34.40 -8.79 -8.86
N ASN A 633 -33.49 -7.91 -9.25
CA ASN A 633 -32.05 -8.11 -9.01
C ASN A 633 -31.73 -8.08 -7.51
N GLN A 634 -32.42 -7.22 -6.75
CA GLN A 634 -32.31 -7.22 -5.29
C GLN A 634 -32.86 -8.52 -4.69
N LEU A 635 -34.09 -8.92 -5.04
CA LEU A 635 -34.67 -10.18 -4.58
C LEU A 635 -33.79 -11.38 -4.95
N SER A 636 -33.26 -11.41 -6.17
CA SER A 636 -32.31 -12.44 -6.61
C SER A 636 -31.07 -12.50 -5.73
N ALA A 637 -30.48 -11.34 -5.38
CA ALA A 637 -29.35 -11.28 -4.46
C ALA A 637 -29.68 -11.83 -3.07
N LEU A 638 -30.89 -11.61 -2.57
CA LEU A 638 -31.35 -12.20 -1.30
C LEU A 638 -31.63 -13.71 -1.43
N LEU A 639 -32.25 -14.15 -2.53
CA LEU A 639 -32.54 -15.57 -2.79
C LEU A 639 -31.27 -16.41 -2.99
N GLU A 640 -30.19 -15.81 -3.51
CA GLU A 640 -28.86 -16.44 -3.57
C GLU A 640 -28.27 -16.74 -2.19
N ASP A 641 -28.74 -16.05 -1.16
CA ASP A 641 -28.27 -16.22 0.21
C ASP A 641 -28.87 -17.48 0.85
N LEU A 642 -28.03 -18.27 1.51
CA LEU A 642 -28.40 -19.51 2.19
C LEU A 642 -29.43 -19.31 3.31
N HIS A 643 -29.59 -18.09 3.82
CA HIS A 643 -30.56 -17.75 4.86
C HIS A 643 -31.96 -17.46 4.29
N CYS A 644 -32.09 -17.11 3.01
CA CYS A 644 -33.39 -16.87 2.40
C CYS A 644 -33.97 -18.19 1.90
N ARG A 645 -34.97 -18.73 2.62
CA ARG A 645 -35.51 -20.09 2.36
C ARG A 645 -37.04 -20.12 2.17
N PRO A 646 -37.63 -19.29 1.29
CA PRO A 646 -39.08 -19.32 1.09
C PRO A 646 -39.53 -20.64 0.48
N LYS A 647 -40.66 -21.16 0.97
CA LYS A 647 -41.37 -22.30 0.36
C LYS A 647 -42.26 -21.82 -0.79
N LYS A 648 -42.77 -20.60 -0.72
CA LYS A 648 -43.66 -20.01 -1.72
C LYS A 648 -43.11 -18.66 -2.16
N LEU A 649 -43.06 -18.45 -3.47
CA LEU A 649 -42.65 -17.18 -4.07
C LEU A 649 -43.75 -16.72 -5.02
N ASN A 650 -44.45 -15.66 -4.62
CA ASN A 650 -45.51 -15.05 -5.40
C ASN A 650 -45.03 -13.74 -6.02
N LEU A 651 -44.86 -13.76 -7.34
CA LEU A 651 -44.40 -12.68 -8.19
C LEU A 651 -45.48 -12.30 -9.21
N LYS A 652 -46.76 -12.57 -8.92
CA LYS A 652 -47.85 -12.26 -9.84
C LYS A 652 -47.89 -10.76 -10.21
N ASN A 653 -48.10 -10.46 -11.48
CA ASN A 653 -48.08 -9.11 -12.07
C ASN A 653 -46.73 -8.39 -11.91
N SER A 654 -45.61 -9.12 -11.84
CA SER A 654 -44.27 -8.54 -11.87
C SER A 654 -43.88 -8.36 -13.35
N ARG A 655 -43.76 -7.13 -13.84
CA ARG A 655 -43.34 -6.86 -15.23
C ARG A 655 -41.86 -7.23 -15.43
N LEU A 656 -41.54 -8.52 -15.50
CA LEU A 656 -40.19 -9.07 -15.59
C LEU A 656 -39.70 -9.07 -17.04
N THR A 657 -38.50 -8.57 -17.30
CA THR A 657 -37.85 -8.72 -18.61
C THR A 657 -37.04 -10.03 -18.66
N LYS A 658 -36.42 -10.32 -19.82
CA LYS A 658 -35.41 -11.40 -19.92
C LYS A 658 -34.36 -11.31 -18.80
N GLN A 659 -33.88 -10.11 -18.48
CA GLN A 659 -32.81 -9.92 -17.52
C GLN A 659 -33.27 -10.25 -16.09
N GLY A 660 -34.46 -9.80 -15.69
CA GLY A 660 -35.04 -10.14 -14.38
C GLY A 660 -35.27 -11.63 -14.21
N CYS A 661 -35.77 -12.32 -15.24
CA CYS A 661 -35.97 -13.76 -15.22
C CYS A 661 -34.64 -14.54 -15.17
N ALA A 662 -33.60 -14.08 -15.88
CA ALA A 662 -32.26 -14.68 -15.80
C ALA A 662 -31.65 -14.51 -14.40
N ALA A 663 -31.83 -13.35 -13.76
CA ALA A 663 -31.38 -13.10 -12.39
C ALA A 663 -32.08 -14.04 -11.38
N LEU A 664 -33.41 -14.15 -11.45
CA LEU A 664 -34.19 -15.05 -10.60
C LEU A 664 -33.74 -16.51 -10.79
N THR A 665 -33.62 -16.93 -12.04
CA THR A 665 -33.18 -18.26 -12.47
C THR A 665 -31.80 -18.60 -11.91
N SER A 666 -30.85 -17.66 -12.02
CA SER A 666 -29.50 -17.81 -11.49
C SER A 666 -29.51 -17.96 -9.98
N ALA A 667 -30.32 -17.15 -9.29
CA ALA A 667 -30.46 -17.20 -7.84
C ALA A 667 -31.00 -18.56 -7.36
N LEU A 668 -32.07 -19.04 -7.98
CA LEU A 668 -32.67 -20.34 -7.67
C LEU A 668 -31.73 -21.52 -7.97
N CYS A 669 -30.83 -21.40 -8.96
CA CYS A 669 -29.79 -22.42 -9.21
C CYS A 669 -28.73 -22.45 -8.10
N LYS A 670 -28.39 -21.31 -7.51
CA LYS A 670 -27.37 -21.22 -6.45
C LYS A 670 -27.88 -21.64 -5.08
N ASN A 671 -29.18 -21.46 -4.81
CA ASN A 671 -29.83 -21.86 -3.55
C ASN A 671 -31.12 -22.68 -3.78
N PRO A 672 -30.99 -23.96 -4.19
CA PRO A 672 -32.11 -24.71 -4.75
C PRO A 672 -32.95 -25.53 -3.74
N SER A 673 -32.76 -25.48 -2.42
CA SER A 673 -33.32 -26.53 -1.55
C SER A 673 -34.79 -26.35 -1.08
N HIS A 674 -35.37 -25.14 -1.16
CA HIS A 674 -36.56 -24.82 -0.34
C HIS A 674 -37.85 -24.49 -1.10
N LEU A 675 -37.78 -23.94 -2.31
CA LEU A 675 -38.97 -23.49 -3.03
C LEU A 675 -39.87 -24.68 -3.44
N ARG A 676 -41.18 -24.53 -3.25
CA ARG A 676 -42.24 -25.50 -3.56
C ARG A 676 -43.33 -24.92 -4.43
N GLU A 677 -43.60 -23.62 -4.31
CA GLU A 677 -44.63 -22.94 -5.10
C GLU A 677 -44.05 -21.69 -5.73
N LEU A 678 -44.21 -21.54 -7.05
CA LEU A 678 -43.78 -20.37 -7.81
C LEU A 678 -44.96 -19.84 -8.63
N ASP A 679 -45.37 -18.61 -8.36
CA ASP A 679 -46.41 -17.92 -9.12
C ASP A 679 -45.81 -16.71 -9.86
N LEU A 680 -45.79 -16.78 -11.18
CA LEU A 680 -45.34 -15.71 -12.08
C LEU A 680 -46.50 -15.15 -12.92
N SER A 681 -47.75 -15.47 -12.57
CA SER A 681 -48.92 -15.15 -13.40
C SER A 681 -49.04 -13.65 -13.71
N GLY A 682 -49.50 -13.29 -14.91
CA GLY A 682 -49.66 -11.89 -15.31
C GLY A 682 -48.35 -11.12 -15.51
N SER A 683 -47.21 -11.79 -15.46
CA SER A 683 -45.92 -11.23 -15.86
C SER A 683 -45.80 -11.37 -17.37
N GLU A 684 -45.80 -10.26 -18.13
CA GLU A 684 -45.55 -10.31 -19.57
C GLU A 684 -44.13 -10.82 -19.82
N THR A 685 -43.97 -12.14 -20.01
CA THR A 685 -42.67 -12.73 -20.27
C THR A 685 -42.31 -12.50 -21.74
N GLU A 686 -41.25 -11.73 -22.01
CA GLU A 686 -40.66 -11.69 -23.36
C GLU A 686 -40.23 -13.11 -23.77
N LYS A 687 -40.26 -13.42 -25.08
CA LYS A 687 -40.01 -14.78 -25.64
C LYS A 687 -38.75 -15.48 -25.12
N SER A 688 -37.75 -14.74 -24.64
CA SER A 688 -36.49 -15.27 -24.13
C SER A 688 -36.44 -15.54 -22.61
N ALA A 689 -37.46 -15.15 -21.84
CA ALA A 689 -37.50 -15.34 -20.39
C ALA A 689 -37.89 -16.78 -20.00
N MET A 690 -38.69 -17.45 -20.83
CA MET A 690 -39.15 -18.83 -20.58
C MET A 690 -38.03 -19.87 -20.81
N GLU A 691 -37.09 -19.59 -21.71
CA GLU A 691 -35.90 -20.42 -21.95
C GLU A 691 -35.06 -20.55 -20.67
N GLU A 692 -34.86 -19.43 -19.95
CA GLU A 692 -34.13 -19.40 -18.67
C GLU A 692 -34.87 -20.21 -17.59
N LEU A 693 -36.18 -19.99 -17.42
CA LEU A 693 -36.97 -20.76 -16.44
C LEU A 693 -36.93 -22.27 -16.74
N CYS A 694 -37.05 -22.67 -18.01
CA CYS A 694 -36.93 -24.07 -18.42
C CYS A 694 -35.54 -24.65 -18.15
N HIS A 695 -34.47 -23.86 -18.30
CA HIS A 695 -33.11 -24.31 -17.99
C HIS A 695 -32.98 -24.72 -16.51
N VAL A 696 -33.61 -23.97 -15.61
CA VAL A 696 -33.61 -24.29 -14.17
C VAL A 696 -34.42 -25.55 -13.86
N LEU A 697 -35.63 -25.66 -14.44
CA LEU A 697 -36.50 -26.82 -14.26
C LEU A 697 -35.81 -28.13 -14.70
N ARG A 698 -34.95 -28.08 -15.74
CA ARG A 698 -34.13 -29.23 -16.19
C ARG A 698 -33.09 -29.69 -15.17
N LYS A 699 -32.48 -28.77 -14.42
CA LYS A 699 -31.41 -29.12 -13.46
C LYS A 699 -31.91 -29.92 -12.26
N GLY A 700 -33.21 -29.81 -11.96
CA GLY A 700 -33.89 -30.62 -10.96
C GLY A 700 -33.44 -30.45 -9.51
N GLN A 701 -32.88 -29.30 -9.20
CA GLN A 701 -32.29 -29.05 -7.88
C GLN A 701 -33.33 -28.64 -6.82
N PHE A 702 -34.52 -28.12 -7.19
CA PHE A 702 -35.65 -27.87 -6.28
C PHE A 702 -36.88 -28.73 -6.59
N LYS A 703 -37.63 -29.07 -5.54
CA LYS A 703 -38.85 -29.88 -5.59
C LYS A 703 -40.09 -29.01 -5.77
N LEU A 704 -40.22 -28.34 -6.93
CA LEU A 704 -41.38 -27.50 -7.20
C LEU A 704 -42.65 -28.36 -7.30
N HIS A 705 -43.63 -28.09 -6.44
CA HIS A 705 -44.93 -28.74 -6.43
C HIS A 705 -45.97 -27.98 -7.26
N GLN A 706 -45.90 -26.65 -7.29
CA GLN A 706 -46.84 -25.81 -8.02
C GLN A 706 -46.11 -24.77 -8.86
N LEU A 707 -46.51 -24.67 -10.13
CA LEU A 707 -46.01 -23.66 -11.07
C LEU A 707 -47.20 -22.96 -11.73
N LYS A 708 -47.34 -21.65 -11.49
CA LYS A 708 -48.40 -20.84 -12.08
C LYS A 708 -47.80 -19.82 -13.04
N LEU A 709 -48.21 -19.93 -14.31
CA LEU A 709 -47.78 -19.07 -15.42
C LEU A 709 -49.01 -18.56 -16.20
N SER A 710 -50.12 -18.32 -15.50
CA SER A 710 -51.35 -17.83 -16.13
C SER A 710 -51.12 -16.45 -16.74
N LYS A 711 -51.58 -16.20 -17.96
CA LYS A 711 -51.45 -14.91 -18.66
C LYS A 711 -50.00 -14.40 -18.75
N CYS A 712 -49.06 -15.27 -19.15
CA CYS A 712 -47.63 -14.94 -19.29
C CYS A 712 -47.17 -14.76 -20.75
N SER A 713 -48.07 -14.84 -21.73
CA SER A 713 -47.76 -14.85 -23.18
C SER A 713 -46.97 -16.06 -23.67
N ILE A 714 -47.21 -17.24 -23.07
CA ILE A 714 -46.57 -18.51 -23.46
C ILE A 714 -46.99 -18.88 -24.89
N SER A 715 -46.01 -19.19 -25.74
CA SER A 715 -46.18 -19.63 -27.12
C SER A 715 -46.01 -21.15 -27.30
N GLU A 716 -46.29 -21.65 -28.50
CA GLU A 716 -46.06 -23.07 -28.86
C GLU A 716 -44.62 -23.53 -28.59
N LYS A 717 -43.62 -22.70 -28.93
CA LYS A 717 -42.20 -23.05 -28.73
C LYS A 717 -41.86 -23.18 -27.23
N ASP A 718 -42.49 -22.35 -26.41
CA ASP A 718 -42.33 -22.36 -24.97
C ASP A 718 -42.93 -23.63 -24.35
N CYS A 719 -44.07 -24.12 -24.87
CA CYS A 719 -44.62 -25.41 -24.49
C CYS A 719 -43.66 -26.57 -24.76
N ALA A 720 -42.96 -26.55 -25.90
CA ALA A 720 -41.95 -27.57 -26.21
C ALA A 720 -40.77 -27.53 -25.23
N ALA A 721 -40.29 -26.33 -24.90
CA ALA A 721 -39.21 -26.15 -23.93
C ALA A 721 -39.63 -26.62 -22.52
N LEU A 722 -40.84 -26.28 -22.09
CA LEU A 722 -41.41 -26.67 -20.79
C LEU A 722 -41.64 -28.18 -20.71
N ALA A 723 -42.26 -28.78 -21.73
CA ALA A 723 -42.47 -30.23 -21.78
C ALA A 723 -41.14 -30.99 -21.75
N SER A 724 -40.14 -30.55 -22.54
CA SER A 724 -38.80 -31.13 -22.53
C SER A 724 -38.10 -30.97 -21.18
N ALA A 725 -38.26 -29.82 -20.51
CA ALA A 725 -37.68 -29.57 -19.20
C ALA A 725 -38.28 -30.49 -18.12
N LEU A 726 -39.60 -30.59 -18.07
CA LEU A 726 -40.32 -31.43 -17.12
C LEU A 726 -40.10 -32.93 -17.38
N ASN A 727 -40.00 -33.36 -18.65
CA ASN A 727 -39.65 -34.74 -18.99
C ASN A 727 -38.24 -35.14 -18.54
N SER A 728 -37.31 -34.19 -18.50
CA SER A 728 -35.93 -34.43 -18.06
C SER A 728 -35.83 -34.58 -16.53
N ASN A 729 -36.82 -34.08 -15.78
CA ASN A 729 -36.89 -34.20 -14.32
C ASN A 729 -38.36 -34.28 -13.82
N PRO A 730 -39.03 -35.42 -14.00
CA PRO A 730 -40.50 -35.51 -13.91
C PRO A 730 -41.09 -35.61 -12.49
N LEU A 731 -40.27 -35.58 -11.43
CA LEU A 731 -40.62 -36.24 -10.16
C LEU A 731 -41.36 -35.39 -9.11
N HIS A 732 -41.60 -34.09 -9.33
CA HIS A 732 -42.09 -33.23 -8.23
C HIS A 732 -43.28 -32.31 -8.54
N LEU A 733 -43.56 -31.96 -9.80
CA LEU A 733 -44.62 -30.99 -10.10
C LEU A 733 -46.02 -31.63 -10.02
N ILE A 734 -46.85 -31.13 -9.11
CA ILE A 734 -48.20 -31.62 -8.82
C ILE A 734 -49.25 -30.78 -9.53
N GLU A 735 -49.05 -29.47 -9.60
CA GLU A 735 -50.00 -28.51 -10.17
C GLU A 735 -49.29 -27.57 -11.15
N MET A 736 -49.90 -27.41 -12.32
CA MET A 736 -49.44 -26.49 -13.36
C MET A 736 -50.60 -25.66 -13.88
N ASP A 737 -50.45 -24.35 -13.85
CA ASP A 737 -51.41 -23.42 -14.43
C ASP A 737 -50.80 -22.66 -15.60
N LEU A 738 -51.31 -22.93 -16.81
CA LEU A 738 -50.93 -22.24 -18.05
C LEU A 738 -52.12 -21.48 -18.65
N SER A 739 -53.17 -21.22 -17.87
CA SER A 739 -54.39 -20.56 -18.37
C SER A 739 -54.14 -19.18 -18.97
N GLU A 740 -55.06 -18.73 -19.82
CA GLU A 740 -55.00 -17.41 -20.48
C GLU A 740 -53.71 -17.19 -21.31
N ASN A 741 -53.09 -18.26 -21.84
CA ASN A 741 -51.95 -18.20 -22.76
C ASN A 741 -52.30 -18.75 -24.15
N LYS A 742 -51.77 -18.17 -25.22
CA LYS A 742 -52.09 -18.61 -26.60
C LYS A 742 -51.26 -19.81 -27.04
N LEU A 743 -51.47 -20.96 -26.39
CA LEU A 743 -50.69 -22.18 -26.64
C LEU A 743 -50.99 -22.79 -28.03
N GLY A 744 -52.28 -22.83 -28.40
CA GLY A 744 -52.74 -23.50 -29.62
C GLY A 744 -52.57 -25.03 -29.60
N ASP A 745 -53.07 -25.69 -30.64
CA ASP A 745 -53.06 -27.16 -30.73
C ASP A 745 -51.63 -27.74 -30.73
N ALA A 746 -50.71 -27.08 -31.42
CA ALA A 746 -49.32 -27.53 -31.48
C ALA A 746 -48.61 -27.40 -30.13
N GLY A 747 -48.92 -26.38 -29.32
CA GLY A 747 -48.39 -26.25 -27.95
C GLY A 747 -48.96 -27.34 -27.04
N VAL A 748 -50.26 -27.61 -27.16
CA VAL A 748 -50.94 -28.69 -26.45
C VAL A 748 -50.37 -30.06 -26.82
N LYS A 749 -50.10 -30.32 -28.10
CA LYS A 749 -49.46 -31.55 -28.56
C LYS A 749 -48.14 -31.83 -27.85
N ARG A 750 -47.32 -30.79 -27.63
CA ARG A 750 -46.07 -30.91 -26.86
C ARG A 750 -46.30 -31.20 -25.39
N LEU A 751 -47.31 -30.58 -24.77
CA LEU A 751 -47.69 -30.90 -23.39
C LEU A 751 -48.28 -32.31 -23.27
N SER A 752 -48.95 -32.81 -24.31
CA SER A 752 -49.44 -34.20 -24.38
C SER A 752 -48.28 -35.21 -24.40
N GLU A 753 -47.14 -34.89 -25.01
CA GLU A 753 -45.91 -35.72 -24.91
C GLU A 753 -45.43 -35.87 -23.46
N LEU A 754 -45.60 -34.84 -22.62
CA LEU A 754 -45.30 -34.91 -21.17
C LEU A 754 -46.32 -35.79 -20.43
N LEU A 755 -47.61 -35.71 -20.77
CA LEU A 755 -48.65 -36.57 -20.15
C LEU A 755 -48.52 -38.05 -20.55
N HIS A 756 -47.96 -38.34 -21.73
CA HIS A 756 -47.64 -39.70 -22.17
C HIS A 756 -46.53 -40.34 -21.33
N ASN A 757 -45.66 -39.54 -20.69
CA ASN A 757 -44.59 -40.04 -19.84
C ASN A 757 -45.15 -40.69 -18.57
N SER A 758 -44.84 -41.97 -18.36
CA SER A 758 -45.29 -42.75 -17.20
C SER A 758 -44.79 -42.20 -15.86
N ASN A 759 -43.71 -41.40 -15.87
CA ASN A 759 -43.17 -40.76 -14.67
C ASN A 759 -43.80 -39.40 -14.36
N CYS A 760 -44.78 -38.93 -15.14
CA CYS A 760 -45.45 -37.65 -14.91
C CYS A 760 -46.22 -37.66 -13.58
N THR A 761 -45.87 -36.74 -12.67
CA THR A 761 -46.45 -36.61 -11.32
C THR A 761 -47.61 -35.62 -11.23
N LEU A 762 -47.96 -34.98 -12.34
CA LEU A 762 -48.94 -33.90 -12.41
C LEU A 762 -50.34 -34.43 -12.04
N LYS A 763 -50.97 -33.78 -11.06
CA LYS A 763 -52.33 -34.07 -10.60
C LYS A 763 -53.34 -33.05 -11.07
N LYS A 764 -52.90 -31.81 -11.29
CA LYS A 764 -53.75 -30.70 -11.72
C LYS A 764 -53.10 -29.95 -12.88
N LEU A 765 -53.86 -29.75 -13.95
CA LEU A 765 -53.44 -29.00 -15.11
C LEU A 765 -54.54 -28.02 -15.51
N ASN A 766 -54.21 -26.73 -15.54
CA ASN A 766 -55.12 -25.70 -16.01
C ASN A 766 -54.65 -25.17 -17.38
N LEU A 767 -55.46 -25.42 -18.41
CA LEU A 767 -55.30 -24.97 -19.79
C LEU A 767 -56.50 -24.12 -20.23
N SER A 768 -57.20 -23.48 -19.30
CA SER A 768 -58.35 -22.65 -19.64
C SER A 768 -57.95 -21.43 -20.48
N PHE A 769 -58.78 -21.06 -21.46
CA PHE A 769 -58.55 -19.93 -22.36
C PHE A 769 -57.20 -20.00 -23.11
N CYS A 770 -56.83 -21.21 -23.58
CA CYS A 770 -55.54 -21.47 -24.24
C CYS A 770 -55.57 -21.52 -25.78
N ASN A 771 -56.70 -21.17 -26.39
CA ASN A 771 -56.94 -21.23 -27.84
C ASN A 771 -56.78 -22.63 -28.44
N ILE A 772 -57.29 -23.65 -27.74
CA ILE A 772 -57.24 -25.06 -28.15
C ILE A 772 -58.46 -25.40 -29.03
N SER A 773 -58.22 -26.08 -30.16
CA SER A 773 -59.23 -26.54 -31.13
C SER A 773 -59.42 -28.07 -31.08
N GLU A 774 -60.29 -28.62 -31.92
CA GLU A 774 -60.59 -30.07 -31.97
C GLU A 774 -59.33 -30.96 -32.02
N GLU A 775 -58.26 -30.51 -32.70
CA GLU A 775 -57.00 -31.25 -32.84
C GLU A 775 -56.24 -31.35 -31.51
N GLY A 776 -56.10 -30.26 -30.76
CA GLY A 776 -55.42 -30.28 -29.46
C GLY A 776 -56.18 -31.11 -28.41
N TYR A 777 -57.52 -31.15 -28.47
CA TYR A 777 -58.31 -32.06 -27.63
C TYR A 777 -58.07 -33.53 -27.99
N ALA A 778 -57.90 -33.86 -29.27
CA ALA A 778 -57.56 -35.22 -29.70
C ALA A 778 -56.18 -35.65 -29.17
N ASP A 779 -55.18 -34.77 -29.25
CA ASP A 779 -53.84 -35.05 -28.72
C ASP A 779 -53.85 -35.26 -27.18
N LEU A 780 -54.58 -34.40 -26.43
CA LEU A 780 -54.72 -34.53 -24.96
C LEU A 780 -55.41 -35.84 -24.57
N THR A 781 -56.52 -36.16 -25.21
CA THR A 781 -57.31 -37.36 -24.90
C THR A 781 -56.53 -38.63 -25.25
N SER A 782 -55.82 -38.64 -26.38
CA SER A 782 -54.92 -39.75 -26.75
C SER A 782 -53.83 -39.96 -25.70
N ALA A 783 -53.18 -38.88 -25.22
CA ALA A 783 -52.17 -38.98 -24.18
C ALA A 783 -52.73 -39.54 -22.87
N LEU A 784 -53.89 -39.06 -22.43
CA LEU A 784 -54.57 -39.53 -21.21
C LEU A 784 -55.04 -40.99 -21.31
N GLN A 785 -55.50 -41.45 -22.48
CA GLN A 785 -55.89 -42.85 -22.72
C GLN A 785 -54.69 -43.79 -22.72
N SER A 786 -53.57 -43.36 -23.32
CA SER A 786 -52.35 -44.17 -23.44
C SER A 786 -51.59 -44.36 -22.12
N ASN A 787 -51.85 -43.49 -21.14
CA ASN A 787 -51.26 -43.55 -19.80
C ASN A 787 -52.39 -43.55 -18.74
N PRO A 788 -53.12 -44.65 -18.55
CA PRO A 788 -54.23 -44.73 -17.59
C PRO A 788 -53.79 -44.64 -16.12
N THR A 789 -52.47 -44.72 -15.86
CA THR A 789 -51.84 -44.43 -14.56
C THR A 789 -51.46 -42.96 -14.37
N ALA A 790 -51.73 -42.09 -15.35
CA ALA A 790 -51.53 -40.66 -15.22
C ALA A 790 -52.23 -40.17 -13.95
N HIS A 791 -51.45 -39.55 -13.05
CA HIS A 791 -51.93 -39.09 -11.76
C HIS A 791 -52.86 -37.87 -11.87
N LEU A 792 -53.19 -37.44 -13.10
CA LEU A 792 -54.00 -36.27 -13.39
C LEU A 792 -55.43 -36.51 -12.88
N ARG A 793 -55.79 -35.76 -11.85
CA ARG A 793 -57.10 -35.78 -11.21
C ARG A 793 -57.97 -34.62 -11.66
N GLU A 794 -57.36 -33.54 -12.12
CA GLU A 794 -58.07 -32.32 -12.50
C GLU A 794 -57.47 -31.73 -13.76
N LEU A 795 -58.29 -31.54 -14.78
CA LEU A 795 -57.93 -30.86 -16.02
C LEU A 795 -58.97 -29.79 -16.32
N ASP A 796 -58.52 -28.54 -16.35
CA ASP A 796 -59.35 -27.38 -16.67
C ASP A 796 -59.09 -26.94 -18.10
N LEU A 797 -60.15 -26.97 -18.91
CA LEU A 797 -60.14 -26.65 -20.34
C LEU A 797 -61.17 -25.54 -20.66
N ARG A 798 -61.71 -24.85 -19.65
CA ARG A 798 -62.73 -23.81 -19.83
C ARG A 798 -62.30 -22.75 -20.84
N GLY A 799 -63.23 -22.22 -21.62
CA GLY A 799 -62.95 -21.15 -22.58
C GLY A 799 -62.10 -21.54 -23.80
N ASN A 800 -61.96 -22.83 -24.10
CA ASN A 800 -61.42 -23.34 -25.35
C ASN A 800 -62.55 -23.81 -26.29
N ASN A 801 -62.19 -24.29 -27.49
CA ASN A 801 -63.14 -24.74 -28.51
C ASN A 801 -62.92 -26.22 -28.88
N PRO A 802 -63.58 -27.18 -28.21
CA PRO A 802 -63.39 -28.60 -28.49
C PRO A 802 -63.98 -29.06 -29.83
N GLY A 803 -64.89 -28.28 -30.42
CA GLY A 803 -65.76 -28.69 -31.53
C GLY A 803 -66.39 -30.08 -31.37
N GLU A 804 -66.84 -30.68 -32.47
CA GLU A 804 -67.58 -31.95 -32.45
C GLU A 804 -66.65 -33.13 -32.18
N LYS A 805 -65.49 -33.17 -32.85
CA LYS A 805 -64.53 -34.28 -32.69
C LYS A 805 -63.88 -34.27 -31.32
N GLY A 806 -63.44 -33.12 -30.82
CA GLY A 806 -62.83 -33.01 -29.50
C GLY A 806 -63.82 -33.35 -28.37
N MET A 807 -65.08 -32.92 -28.48
CA MET A 807 -66.12 -33.32 -27.51
C MET A 807 -66.40 -34.83 -27.55
N LYS A 808 -66.36 -35.45 -28.73
CA LYS A 808 -66.48 -36.91 -28.85
C LYS A 808 -65.31 -37.61 -28.15
N HIS A 809 -64.08 -37.18 -28.40
CA HIS A 809 -62.89 -37.75 -27.75
C HIS A 809 -62.91 -37.60 -26.22
N LEU A 810 -63.36 -36.46 -25.68
CA LEU A 810 -63.52 -36.26 -24.23
C LEU A 810 -64.58 -37.19 -23.63
N ASN A 811 -65.71 -37.37 -24.32
CA ASN A 811 -66.76 -38.27 -23.88
C ASN A 811 -66.29 -39.72 -23.88
N ASP A 812 -65.54 -40.13 -24.90
CA ASP A 812 -64.99 -41.48 -24.98
C ASP A 812 -63.94 -41.72 -23.88
N LEU A 813 -63.15 -40.70 -23.52
CA LEU A 813 -62.27 -40.73 -22.34
C LEU A 813 -63.05 -40.85 -21.01
N GLN A 814 -64.19 -40.17 -20.85
CA GLN A 814 -65.01 -40.24 -19.64
C GLN A 814 -65.82 -41.54 -19.49
N LYS A 815 -66.10 -42.24 -20.60
CA LYS A 815 -66.76 -43.56 -20.58
C LYS A 815 -65.86 -44.68 -20.08
N ASP A 816 -64.54 -44.49 -20.10
CA ASP A 816 -63.60 -45.44 -19.53
C ASP A 816 -63.79 -45.51 -18.00
N LYS A 817 -64.15 -46.70 -17.50
CA LYS A 817 -64.41 -46.95 -16.08
C LYS A 817 -63.19 -46.72 -15.18
N ASN A 818 -61.98 -46.69 -15.75
CA ASN A 818 -60.74 -46.43 -15.02
C ASN A 818 -60.37 -44.93 -14.96
N CYS A 819 -61.08 -44.06 -15.70
CA CYS A 819 -60.82 -42.63 -15.72
C CYS A 819 -61.34 -41.94 -14.44
N LYS A 820 -60.42 -41.44 -13.59
CA LYS A 820 -60.74 -40.68 -12.37
C LYS A 820 -60.56 -39.16 -12.52
N LEU A 821 -60.51 -38.68 -13.77
CA LEU A 821 -60.22 -37.29 -14.11
C LEU A 821 -61.46 -36.40 -13.96
N ALA A 822 -61.37 -35.36 -13.14
CA ALA A 822 -62.33 -34.27 -13.10
C ALA A 822 -62.02 -33.27 -14.23
N LEU A 823 -62.91 -33.18 -15.22
CA LEU A 823 -62.83 -32.22 -16.32
C LEU A 823 -63.65 -30.97 -16.00
N ARG A 824 -63.01 -29.81 -16.02
CA ARG A 824 -63.71 -28.51 -16.02
C ARG A 824 -63.78 -27.98 -17.44
N LEU A 825 -64.97 -28.01 -18.04
CA LEU A 825 -65.19 -27.60 -19.43
C LEU A 825 -66.02 -26.33 -19.53
N LEU A 826 -67.02 -26.20 -18.66
CA LEU A 826 -68.01 -25.13 -18.79
C LEU A 826 -67.54 -23.88 -18.05
N SER A 827 -67.68 -22.75 -18.73
CA SER A 827 -67.20 -21.42 -18.36
C SER A 827 -67.86 -20.85 -17.09
N SER A 828 -68.99 -21.40 -16.63
CA SER A 828 -69.67 -20.93 -15.41
C SER A 828 -70.35 -22.05 -14.62
N PRO A 829 -70.50 -21.92 -13.28
CA PRO A 829 -71.25 -22.88 -12.45
C PRO A 829 -72.70 -23.06 -12.91
N ALA A 830 -73.32 -21.98 -13.42
CA ALA A 830 -74.67 -22.02 -13.96
C ALA A 830 -74.77 -22.84 -15.26
N ALA A 831 -73.70 -22.87 -16.06
CA ALA A 831 -73.60 -23.74 -17.23
C ALA A 831 -73.35 -25.19 -16.82
N GLU A 832 -72.53 -25.45 -15.78
CA GLU A 832 -72.32 -26.80 -15.22
C GLU A 832 -73.61 -27.41 -14.66
N GLU A 833 -74.39 -26.63 -13.90
CA GLU A 833 -75.68 -27.05 -13.36
C GLU A 833 -76.71 -27.32 -14.48
N ALA A 834 -76.74 -26.45 -15.49
CA ALA A 834 -77.57 -26.64 -16.67
C ALA A 834 -77.18 -27.89 -17.47
N PHE A 835 -75.88 -28.12 -17.66
CA PHE A 835 -75.36 -29.31 -18.33
C PHE A 835 -75.74 -30.60 -17.59
N ALA A 836 -75.57 -30.64 -16.27
CA ALA A 836 -75.93 -31.80 -15.46
C ALA A 836 -77.44 -32.09 -15.54
N SER A 837 -78.27 -31.04 -15.45
CA SER A 837 -79.73 -31.14 -15.54
C SER A 837 -80.19 -31.64 -16.91
N LEU A 838 -79.66 -31.07 -18.00
CA LEU A 838 -79.99 -31.45 -19.37
C LEU A 838 -79.46 -32.84 -19.74
N SER A 839 -78.26 -33.21 -19.28
CA SER A 839 -77.70 -34.56 -19.50
C SER A 839 -78.58 -35.64 -18.87
N LYS A 840 -79.11 -35.39 -17.66
CA LYS A 840 -80.04 -36.30 -16.99
C LYS A 840 -81.37 -36.41 -17.73
N LEU A 841 -81.86 -35.31 -18.28
CA LEU A 841 -83.12 -35.22 -19.02
C LEU A 841 -83.06 -35.90 -20.40
N LEU A 842 -81.93 -35.77 -21.08
CA LEU A 842 -81.72 -36.25 -22.45
C LEU A 842 -81.13 -37.67 -22.52
N GLY A 843 -80.61 -38.18 -21.41
CA GLY A 843 -79.90 -39.46 -21.35
C GLY A 843 -78.62 -39.51 -22.20
N THR A 844 -78.19 -38.36 -22.72
CA THR A 844 -77.07 -38.18 -23.65
C THR A 844 -76.38 -36.87 -23.34
N ASN A 845 -75.11 -36.73 -23.72
CA ASN A 845 -74.35 -35.51 -23.48
C ASN A 845 -74.87 -34.37 -24.40
N PRO A 846 -75.47 -33.30 -23.85
CA PRO A 846 -76.05 -32.21 -24.63
C PRO A 846 -75.02 -31.40 -25.43
N LEU A 847 -73.74 -31.45 -25.06
CA LEU A 847 -72.65 -30.80 -25.79
C LEU A 847 -72.24 -31.56 -27.06
N LEU A 848 -72.82 -32.73 -27.36
CA LEU A 848 -72.61 -33.47 -28.61
C LEU A 848 -73.72 -33.24 -29.65
N LEU A 849 -74.79 -32.53 -29.28
CA LEU A 849 -75.98 -32.41 -30.11
C LEU A 849 -75.93 -31.13 -30.94
N ARG A 850 -76.04 -31.26 -32.28
CA ARG A 850 -76.23 -30.11 -33.18
C ARG A 850 -77.67 -29.66 -33.27
N GLU A 851 -78.59 -30.59 -33.10
CA GLU A 851 -80.02 -30.37 -33.06
C GLU A 851 -80.54 -30.96 -31.76
N LEU A 852 -81.21 -30.14 -30.96
CA LEU A 852 -81.81 -30.56 -29.70
C LEU A 852 -83.32 -30.41 -29.79
N ASP A 853 -84.02 -31.55 -29.72
CA ASP A 853 -85.48 -31.60 -29.64
C ASP A 853 -85.90 -31.77 -28.18
N LEU A 854 -86.43 -30.68 -27.60
CA LEU A 854 -86.94 -30.62 -26.24
C LEU A 854 -88.46 -30.70 -26.19
N SER A 855 -89.12 -30.98 -27.32
CA SER A 855 -90.58 -31.06 -27.43
C SER A 855 -91.15 -32.03 -26.38
N GLY A 856 -91.95 -31.48 -25.46
CA GLY A 856 -92.57 -32.24 -24.37
C GLY A 856 -91.62 -32.65 -23.23
N LYS A 857 -90.35 -32.23 -23.25
CA LYS A 857 -89.33 -32.63 -22.26
C LYS A 857 -88.92 -31.53 -21.27
N ILE A 858 -89.20 -30.25 -21.55
CA ILE A 858 -88.93 -29.14 -20.63
C ILE A 858 -90.22 -28.40 -20.24
N GLN A 859 -90.33 -27.93 -19.00
CA GLN A 859 -91.47 -27.14 -18.51
C GLN A 859 -90.99 -26.00 -17.59
N GLY A 860 -91.40 -24.76 -17.89
CA GLY A 860 -91.17 -23.57 -17.06
C GLY A 860 -89.86 -22.79 -17.32
N ASP A 861 -89.81 -21.55 -16.83
CA ASP A 861 -88.73 -20.58 -17.10
C ASP A 861 -87.35 -21.00 -16.58
N SER A 862 -87.31 -21.84 -15.55
CA SER A 862 -86.06 -22.35 -14.96
C SER A 862 -85.28 -23.22 -15.95
N SER A 863 -85.96 -24.13 -16.66
CA SER A 863 -85.33 -25.00 -17.68
C SER A 863 -84.86 -24.21 -18.91
N VAL A 864 -85.59 -23.15 -19.28
CA VAL A 864 -85.19 -22.23 -20.36
C VAL A 864 -83.94 -21.43 -19.96
N LYS A 865 -83.88 -20.96 -18.71
CA LYS A 865 -82.71 -20.28 -18.16
C LYS A 865 -81.48 -21.20 -18.10
N GLN A 866 -81.67 -22.46 -17.68
CA GLN A 866 -80.61 -23.47 -17.73
C GLN A 866 -80.11 -23.69 -19.16
N LEU A 867 -81.01 -23.90 -20.13
CA LEU A 867 -80.62 -24.04 -21.54
C LEU A 867 -79.89 -22.80 -22.06
N SER A 868 -80.37 -21.59 -21.74
CA SER A 868 -79.70 -20.34 -22.11
C SER A 868 -78.30 -20.22 -21.51
N ASN A 869 -78.12 -20.65 -20.26
CA ASN A 869 -76.81 -20.65 -19.61
C ASN A 869 -75.85 -21.64 -20.28
N LEU A 870 -76.33 -22.81 -20.71
CA LEU A 870 -75.52 -23.78 -21.44
C LEU A 870 -75.19 -23.30 -22.87
N MET A 871 -76.16 -22.72 -23.58
CA MET A 871 -75.98 -22.21 -24.95
C MET A 871 -75.03 -21.01 -25.04
N LYS A 872 -74.85 -20.25 -23.95
CA LYS A 872 -73.87 -19.17 -23.87
C LYS A 872 -72.43 -19.68 -23.71
N ASP A 873 -72.25 -20.95 -23.40
CA ASP A 873 -70.93 -21.56 -23.25
C ASP A 873 -70.28 -21.85 -24.60
N SER A 874 -68.97 -21.62 -24.71
CA SER A 874 -68.21 -21.89 -25.94
C SER A 874 -68.16 -23.38 -26.32
N HIS A 875 -68.41 -24.28 -25.38
CA HIS A 875 -68.43 -25.73 -25.62
C HIS A 875 -69.78 -26.21 -26.18
N CYS A 876 -70.81 -25.36 -26.21
CA CYS A 876 -72.13 -25.72 -26.71
C CYS A 876 -72.21 -25.53 -28.24
N ILE A 877 -72.22 -26.63 -28.98
CA ILE A 877 -72.25 -26.63 -30.46
C ILE A 877 -73.67 -26.71 -31.06
N LEU A 878 -74.70 -26.33 -30.29
CA LEU A 878 -76.10 -26.40 -30.70
C LEU A 878 -76.39 -25.40 -31.82
N THR A 879 -76.82 -25.92 -32.97
CA THR A 879 -77.14 -25.12 -34.17
C THR A 879 -78.63 -25.04 -34.48
N LYS A 880 -79.43 -25.99 -33.99
CA LYS A 880 -80.90 -25.94 -34.06
C LYS A 880 -81.50 -26.41 -32.73
N LEU A 881 -82.55 -25.70 -32.31
CA LEU A 881 -83.36 -26.05 -31.15
C LEU A 881 -84.80 -26.27 -31.65
N ARG A 882 -85.37 -27.45 -31.38
CA ARG A 882 -86.76 -27.80 -31.70
C ARG A 882 -87.56 -28.03 -30.42
#